data_AF-A0A3Q7IYC1-F1
#
_entry.id   AF-A0A3Q7IYC1-F1
#
_cell.length_a   1.000
_cell.length_b   1.000
_cell.length_c   1.000
_cell.angle_alpha   90.00
_cell.angle_beta   90.00
_cell.angle_gamma   90.00
#
_symmetry.space_group_name_H-M   'P 1'
#
loop_
_entity.id
_entity.type
_entity.pdbx_description
1 polymer ?
#
loop_
_entity_poly.entity_id
_entity_poly.type
_entity_poly.pdbx_seq_one_letter_code
_entity_poly.pdbx_strand_id
1 'polypeptide(L)'
;MEIEVTSSSNDIEKGVMHSQGVAYLVWEDLTVMLPNFGQGPTKKLLHGLSGYAEPGRIMAIMGPSGSGKSTLLDTLAGRLSTNVVMTGNILLNGKKRRLDYGVVAYVTQEDTLLGTLTPRETITYSAHLRLPTRMTKEEVDDIVEGTIMEMGLGDCADRLVGNWQLRGISGGEKKRLSIALEILVRPRILFLDEPTTGLDSASAFFVVQALKNISRDGRTVISSIHQPSSEVFALFDDLFLLSGGEAVYFGEAKLAVQFFAESGFPCPSRRNPSDHFLRCVNSDFDVVTATLKGSQRLRETHKSDYLMNMATAEIKEMLASKYKHSPYATRARSRMRELLATQGVEIEIVKGSQAGWGKQLLTLTRRSFVNMSRDKGYYWSRIVIYIIVAFAVGTLFYDVGTSYTAILARGACGGFVTGYMTFMSIGGFPSFIEEMKVFTKERLNGHYGVAAFVLANFLSSFPFLVAVSLLTGTITYYMVFRARFFRYVFFCLNLFGCIAVVESCMMIVASLVPNFLMGIITGAGVLGIMMMTAGFFRLLPDLPKPIWRYPISFIGYGAWGLQGSYKNDMIGLVFDPLIPGGEKLKGEDVITNMFKLSLDHSKWWDLLALYSLIVMYRVLFFIILKLKERATPFFRSMYAKRTMHQLKRRPSFKRKPSLSYSKRQHALRSLSSQEDVTVVLPKFGGGKGPTKRLLNGLSGYAEPGRIMAIMGPSGSGKSTLLDTLAVRETIQYSAQLRLPSNMSTDEVNEIVNNVIIEMGLEDCAQNLIGNWHLRGISGGEKKRLSIALEIITQPQLLFLDEPTSGLDSASAYFVVQLLKNIACGENGRTIICSIHQPSSEVFALFDDLFLLSSGETIYFGEAKLAVEFFGDSGFACPTRRNPADHFLRCINSDFDDVTATLIGSRRINILYLKKVEGAKQVGLSNCRSLKNMSRDFGYYWLRIIVYIILSISVGTVFYDVGTGHNAVIARGACGGFISGFMTFMSIGGFPSFIEEMKIFEKERKSRHYGVGVFILSNFISSFPFLVFMSMSSAAITYSLVKFHPGFFHFLYAAIVLLSSITVVESCMMVVACFVPNFTMGLVVGAGILGLMMASAGFFRLMPDLPKVFWRYPISYINYMAWGLQGAYKNDLIGLEFDPVMPGEQMKKKMKGEEIISSVLGFSIKHSKWCDLGVVIAILISYRLLFYIILKLKEKALPILHTLYTQTTLQHLSKRPSFRITPPFPSKRYNHIHSLSSQQHLDSPLH
;
A
#
# COMPACT_ATOMS: atom_id res chain seq x y z
N MET A 1 40.00 51.41 -6.81
CA MET A 1 40.38 50.76 -8.07
C MET A 1 39.10 50.54 -8.85
N GLU A 2 38.88 51.45 -9.78
CA GLU A 2 37.89 51.34 -10.86
C GLU A 2 38.26 50.14 -11.75
N ILE A 3 37.25 49.44 -12.27
CA ILE A 3 37.37 48.78 -13.57
C ILE A 3 36.14 49.20 -14.37
N GLU A 4 36.45 49.90 -15.46
CA GLU A 4 35.58 50.62 -16.37
C GLU A 4 34.58 49.73 -17.10
N VAL A 5 33.34 50.21 -17.17
CA VAL A 5 32.34 49.76 -18.14
C VAL A 5 32.52 50.62 -19.38
N THR A 6 33.18 50.08 -20.41
CA THR A 6 33.20 50.71 -21.74
C THR A 6 31.97 50.30 -22.53
N SER A 7 31.29 51.32 -23.02
CA SER A 7 30.14 51.27 -23.90
C SER A 7 30.60 51.04 -25.34
N SER A 8 29.93 50.11 -26.03
CA SER A 8 29.89 50.09 -27.49
C SER A 8 28.43 49.90 -27.93
N SER A 9 27.80 51.02 -28.25
CA SER A 9 26.50 51.12 -28.89
C SER A 9 26.62 50.85 -30.39
N ASN A 10 25.55 50.25 -30.92
CA ASN A 10 25.14 50.09 -32.32
C ASN A 10 25.66 48.84 -33.04
N ASP A 11 24.80 47.82 -33.18
CA ASP A 11 23.95 47.77 -34.37
C ASP A 11 22.67 46.95 -34.16
N ILE A 12 21.62 47.49 -34.78
CA ILE A 12 20.24 47.03 -34.75
C ILE A 12 20.12 45.83 -35.68
N GLU A 13 19.96 44.63 -35.13
CA GLU A 13 19.25 43.56 -35.82
C GLU A 13 18.25 42.89 -34.88
N LYS A 14 16.99 42.95 -35.29
CA LYS A 14 15.84 42.31 -34.67
C LYS A 14 16.05 40.79 -34.63
N GLY A 15 16.76 40.32 -33.62
CA GLY A 15 16.78 38.92 -33.24
C GLY A 15 15.41 38.53 -32.75
N VAL A 16 14.69 37.76 -33.57
CA VAL A 16 13.41 37.13 -33.29
C VAL A 16 13.50 36.38 -31.95
N MET A 17 13.09 37.03 -30.86
CA MET A 17 12.63 36.30 -29.68
C MET A 17 11.48 35.43 -30.17
N HIS A 18 11.71 34.12 -30.25
CA HIS A 18 10.65 33.15 -30.44
C HIS A 18 9.54 33.46 -29.43
N SER A 19 8.42 34.01 -29.91
CA SER A 19 7.25 34.28 -29.07
C SER A 19 6.68 32.93 -28.64
N GLN A 20 7.19 32.39 -27.53
CA GLN A 20 6.69 31.13 -26.99
C GLN A 20 5.24 31.35 -26.55
N GLY A 21 4.34 30.67 -27.27
CA GLY A 21 2.90 30.91 -27.21
C GLY A 21 2.33 30.77 -25.80
N VAL A 22 1.90 31.88 -25.26
CA VAL A 22 1.26 32.02 -23.97
C VAL A 22 -0.11 31.30 -23.96
N ALA A 23 -0.48 30.62 -22.87
CA ALA A 23 -1.73 29.84 -22.79
C ALA A 23 -2.59 30.22 -21.58
N TYR A 24 -3.84 30.63 -21.84
CA TYR A 24 -4.84 30.92 -20.80
C TYR A 24 -6.02 29.94 -20.90
N LEU A 25 -6.64 29.67 -19.76
CA LEU A 25 -7.75 28.74 -19.62
C LEU A 25 -9.00 29.50 -19.19
N VAL A 26 -10.13 29.27 -19.85
CA VAL A 26 -11.44 29.85 -19.49
C VAL A 26 -12.44 28.72 -19.32
N TRP A 27 -13.29 28.79 -18.29
CA TRP A 27 -14.42 27.88 -18.13
C TRP A 27 -15.71 28.64 -17.84
N GLU A 28 -16.80 28.16 -18.43
CA GLU A 28 -18.12 28.80 -18.37
C GLU A 28 -19.20 27.79 -17.95
N ASP A 29 -20.03 28.20 -16.99
CA ASP A 29 -21.20 27.47 -16.48
C ASP A 29 -20.93 25.99 -16.18
N LEU A 30 -19.79 25.73 -15.53
CA LEU A 30 -19.30 24.39 -15.25
C LEU A 30 -20.10 23.75 -14.11
N THR A 31 -20.89 22.73 -14.45
CA THR A 31 -21.72 21.96 -13.51
C THR A 31 -21.34 20.49 -13.58
N VAL A 32 -21.13 19.87 -12.42
CA VAL A 32 -20.69 18.49 -12.30
C VAL A 32 -21.63 17.72 -11.38
N MET A 33 -22.09 16.55 -11.81
CA MET A 33 -23.13 15.78 -11.12
C MET A 33 -22.76 14.30 -11.01
N LEU A 34 -23.02 13.73 -9.83
CA LEU A 34 -22.95 12.30 -9.59
C LEU A 34 -24.39 11.72 -9.61
N PRO A 35 -24.83 11.09 -10.71
CA PRO A 35 -26.12 10.43 -10.79
C PRO A 35 -26.22 9.26 -9.80
N ASN A 36 -27.29 9.23 -9.02
CA ASN A 36 -27.63 8.09 -8.18
C ASN A 36 -28.74 7.29 -8.88
N PHE A 37 -28.51 6.00 -9.14
CA PHE A 37 -29.46 5.12 -9.84
C PHE A 37 -30.45 4.42 -8.89
N GLY A 38 -30.30 4.58 -7.57
CA GLY A 38 -31.31 4.19 -6.59
C GLY A 38 -32.42 5.24 -6.40
N GLN A 39 -33.26 5.09 -5.36
CA GLN A 39 -34.28 6.08 -4.99
C GLN A 39 -33.73 7.37 -4.35
N GLY A 40 -32.40 7.46 -4.16
CA GLY A 40 -31.75 8.64 -3.57
C GLY A 40 -31.62 9.83 -4.53
N PRO A 41 -31.48 11.06 -4.00
CA PRO A 41 -31.29 12.26 -4.82
C PRO A 41 -29.95 12.23 -5.58
N THR A 42 -29.93 12.81 -6.78
CA THR A 42 -28.70 13.04 -7.56
C THR A 42 -27.84 14.08 -6.84
N LYS A 43 -26.58 13.75 -6.55
CA LYS A 43 -25.68 14.67 -5.84
C LYS A 43 -24.98 15.58 -6.84
N LYS A 44 -25.31 16.87 -6.82
CA LYS A 44 -24.55 17.89 -7.55
C LYS A 44 -23.25 18.15 -6.80
N LEU A 45 -22.12 18.11 -7.53
CA LEU A 45 -20.78 18.31 -6.98
C LEU A 45 -20.27 19.72 -7.24
N LEU A 46 -20.57 20.30 -8.41
CA LEU A 46 -20.25 21.69 -8.78
C LEU A 46 -21.47 22.38 -9.40
N HIS A 47 -21.63 23.69 -9.15
CA HIS A 47 -22.81 24.48 -9.49
C HIS A 47 -22.45 25.70 -10.36
N GLY A 48 -22.55 25.57 -11.68
CA GLY A 48 -22.46 26.68 -12.64
C GLY A 48 -21.22 27.57 -12.48
N LEU A 49 -20.05 26.97 -12.28
CA LEU A 49 -18.82 27.69 -12.00
C LEU A 49 -18.27 28.34 -13.28
N SER A 50 -17.87 29.61 -13.18
CA SER A 50 -17.21 30.34 -14.28
C SER A 50 -15.95 31.03 -13.76
N GLY A 51 -14.90 31.07 -14.57
CA GLY A 51 -13.62 31.65 -14.18
C GLY A 51 -12.57 31.53 -15.29
N TYR A 52 -11.40 32.10 -15.05
CA TYR A 52 -10.28 32.08 -15.99
C TYR A 52 -8.94 31.98 -15.26
N ALA A 53 -7.93 31.43 -15.90
CA ALA A 53 -6.55 31.38 -15.41
C ALA A 53 -5.61 31.96 -16.47
N GLU A 54 -4.78 32.91 -16.04
CA GLU A 54 -3.88 33.66 -16.92
C GLU A 54 -2.43 33.18 -16.82
N PRO A 55 -1.67 33.32 -17.91
CA PRO A 55 -0.23 33.12 -17.94
C PRO A 55 0.51 34.06 -17.00
N GLY A 56 1.67 33.64 -16.49
CA GLY A 56 2.46 34.47 -15.58
C GLY A 56 1.99 34.40 -14.12
N ARG A 57 0.75 33.93 -13.90
CA ARG A 57 0.07 33.98 -12.61
C ARG A 57 -0.10 32.60 -12.01
N ILE A 58 -0.09 32.55 -10.68
CA ILE A 58 -0.40 31.36 -9.90
C ILE A 58 -1.73 31.53 -9.17
N MET A 59 -2.65 30.60 -9.41
CA MET A 59 -3.99 30.57 -8.82
C MET A 59 -4.09 29.51 -7.72
N ALA A 60 -4.59 29.90 -6.55
CA ALA A 60 -4.98 28.99 -5.47
C ALA A 60 -6.49 28.68 -5.53
N ILE A 61 -6.83 27.39 -5.60
CA ILE A 61 -8.19 26.89 -5.38
C ILE A 61 -8.29 26.47 -3.91
N MET A 62 -9.13 27.19 -3.15
CA MET A 62 -9.32 26.97 -1.72
C MET A 62 -10.78 26.64 -1.39
N GLY A 63 -10.99 25.95 -0.27
CA GLY A 63 -12.33 25.66 0.25
C GLY A 63 -12.33 24.50 1.23
N PRO A 64 -13.43 24.30 1.98
CA PRO A 64 -13.55 23.22 2.96
C PRO A 64 -13.38 21.82 2.36
N SER A 65 -13.20 20.82 3.22
CA SER A 65 -13.21 19.42 2.78
C SER A 65 -14.55 19.06 2.11
N GLY A 66 -14.49 18.39 0.96
CA GLY A 66 -15.70 18.04 0.20
C GLY A 66 -16.37 19.20 -0.58
N SER A 67 -15.78 20.40 -0.63
CA SER A 67 -16.32 21.54 -1.39
C SER A 67 -16.25 21.41 -2.92
N GLY A 68 -15.51 20.42 -3.42
CA GLY A 68 -15.35 20.15 -4.86
C GLY A 68 -14.03 20.61 -5.48
N LYS A 69 -12.99 20.93 -4.69
CA LYS A 69 -11.66 21.38 -5.17
C LYS A 69 -11.02 20.42 -6.19
N SER A 70 -10.74 19.18 -5.79
CA SER A 70 -10.16 18.17 -6.68
C SER A 70 -11.09 17.85 -7.84
N THR A 71 -12.41 17.86 -7.62
CA THR A 71 -13.40 17.71 -8.71
C THR A 71 -13.28 18.83 -9.74
N LEU A 72 -13.10 20.09 -9.32
CA LEU A 72 -12.88 21.22 -10.22
C LEU A 72 -11.56 21.06 -10.97
N LEU A 73 -10.47 20.73 -10.27
CA LEU A 73 -9.16 20.51 -10.87
C LEU A 73 -9.18 19.36 -11.91
N ASP A 74 -9.79 18.22 -11.56
CA ASP A 74 -10.00 17.08 -12.46
C ASP A 74 -10.88 17.44 -13.66
N THR A 75 -11.88 18.30 -13.46
CA THR A 75 -12.75 18.77 -14.54
C THR A 75 -11.97 19.66 -15.50
N LEU A 76 -11.22 20.62 -14.96
CA LEU A 76 -10.36 21.52 -15.73
C LEU A 76 -9.25 20.78 -16.44
N ALA A 77 -8.75 19.67 -15.90
CA ALA A 77 -7.74 18.81 -16.54
C ALA A 77 -8.34 17.74 -17.49
N GLY A 78 -9.68 17.62 -17.56
CA GLY A 78 -10.37 16.61 -18.38
C GLY A 78 -10.37 15.17 -17.81
N ARG A 79 -9.98 14.99 -16.55
CA ARG A 79 -9.71 13.70 -15.85
C ARG A 79 -10.86 13.14 -15.02
N LEU A 80 -12.03 13.78 -15.02
CA LEU A 80 -13.24 13.31 -14.33
C LEU A 80 -13.52 11.80 -14.51
N SER A 81 -13.92 11.15 -13.40
CA SER A 81 -14.27 9.73 -13.38
C SER A 81 -15.50 9.39 -14.24
N THR A 82 -15.59 8.13 -14.68
CA THR A 82 -16.61 7.66 -15.64
C THR A 82 -18.04 7.82 -15.15
N ASN A 83 -18.23 7.86 -13.83
CA ASN A 83 -19.55 7.87 -13.20
C ASN A 83 -20.08 9.30 -13.03
N VAL A 84 -19.32 10.31 -13.44
CA VAL A 84 -19.63 11.73 -13.19
C VAL A 84 -19.95 12.43 -14.51
N VAL A 85 -21.06 13.16 -14.52
CA VAL A 85 -21.53 13.93 -15.69
C VAL A 85 -21.11 15.39 -15.53
N MET A 86 -20.55 15.97 -16.59
CA MET A 86 -20.14 17.37 -16.65
C MET A 86 -20.92 18.11 -17.75
N THR A 87 -21.37 19.33 -17.43
CA THR A 87 -21.95 20.30 -18.36
C THR A 87 -21.20 21.63 -18.23
N GLY A 88 -21.22 22.46 -19.27
CA GLY A 88 -20.44 23.70 -19.36
C GLY A 88 -19.36 23.63 -20.43
N ASN A 89 -18.64 24.75 -20.61
CA ASN A 89 -17.57 24.86 -21.60
C ASN A 89 -16.22 25.07 -20.90
N ILE A 90 -15.18 24.41 -21.43
CA ILE A 90 -13.78 24.67 -21.09
C ILE A 90 -13.10 25.06 -22.40
N LEU A 91 -12.45 26.21 -22.40
CA LEU A 91 -11.89 26.89 -23.56
C LEU A 91 -10.41 27.15 -23.29
N LEU A 92 -9.54 26.63 -24.15
CA LEU A 92 -8.11 26.89 -24.13
C LEU A 92 -7.82 27.90 -25.24
N ASN A 93 -7.27 29.06 -24.89
CA ASN A 93 -7.05 30.17 -25.82
C ASN A 93 -8.30 30.51 -26.67
N GLY A 94 -9.47 30.56 -26.02
CA GLY A 94 -10.76 30.87 -26.67
C GLY A 94 -11.37 29.73 -27.51
N LYS A 95 -10.67 28.60 -27.71
CA LYS A 95 -11.19 27.44 -28.48
C LYS A 95 -11.58 26.29 -27.57
N LYS A 96 -12.73 25.64 -27.85
CA LYS A 96 -13.17 24.41 -27.17
C LYS A 96 -12.32 23.23 -27.63
N ARG A 97 -11.17 23.04 -26.98
CA ARG A 97 -10.19 22.01 -27.32
C ARG A 97 -10.19 20.90 -26.27
N ARG A 98 -9.93 19.67 -26.70
CA ARG A 98 -9.54 18.62 -25.76
C ARG A 98 -8.15 18.98 -25.25
N LEU A 99 -7.96 18.94 -23.94
CA LEU A 99 -6.68 19.19 -23.30
C LEU A 99 -5.79 17.96 -23.57
N ASP A 100 -5.17 17.95 -24.74
CA ASP A 100 -4.27 16.90 -25.15
C ASP A 100 -2.93 17.01 -24.42
N TYR A 101 -2.29 15.86 -24.18
CA TYR A 101 -1.04 15.75 -23.42
C TYR A 101 0.11 16.51 -24.08
N GLY A 102 0.92 17.20 -23.27
CA GLY A 102 2.08 18.00 -23.70
C GLY A 102 1.89 19.50 -23.49
N VAL A 103 0.65 20.01 -23.57
CA VAL A 103 0.32 21.42 -23.26
C VAL A 103 0.03 21.61 -21.77
N VAL A 104 -0.54 20.57 -21.14
CA VAL A 104 -0.96 20.54 -19.76
C VAL A 104 -0.16 19.47 -19.00
N ALA A 105 0.29 19.80 -17.79
CA ALA A 105 0.82 18.84 -16.84
C ALA A 105 -0.04 18.81 -15.56
N TYR A 106 -0.09 17.66 -14.89
CA TYR A 106 -0.93 17.47 -13.70
C TYR A 106 -0.18 16.65 -12.66
N VAL A 107 0.00 17.24 -11.48
CA VAL A 107 0.60 16.61 -10.31
C VAL A 107 -0.52 16.09 -9.41
N THR A 108 -0.54 14.77 -9.19
CA THR A 108 -1.50 14.10 -8.31
C THR A 108 -1.18 14.31 -6.83
N GLN A 109 -2.19 14.15 -5.97
CA GLN A 109 -2.00 14.20 -4.51
C GLN A 109 -1.02 13.12 -4.03
N GLU A 110 -1.21 11.86 -4.47
CA GLU A 110 -0.31 10.75 -4.15
C GLU A 110 0.91 10.68 -5.07
N ASP A 111 2.09 10.47 -4.48
CA ASP A 111 3.36 10.34 -5.17
C ASP A 111 3.66 8.86 -5.49
N THR A 112 3.24 8.40 -6.68
CA THR A 112 3.62 7.09 -7.21
C THR A 112 4.96 7.16 -7.94
N LEU A 113 6.02 6.71 -7.28
CA LEU A 113 7.40 6.72 -7.77
C LEU A 113 8.04 5.32 -7.61
N LEU A 114 8.99 4.98 -8.49
CA LEU A 114 9.78 3.75 -8.35
C LEU A 114 10.83 3.93 -7.24
N GLY A 115 10.67 3.23 -6.12
CA GLY A 115 11.54 3.41 -4.94
C GLY A 115 12.99 2.91 -5.10
N THR A 116 13.29 2.17 -6.17
CA THR A 116 14.63 1.61 -6.50
C THR A 116 15.52 2.56 -7.29
N LEU A 117 14.96 3.67 -7.78
CA LEU A 117 15.66 4.68 -8.57
C LEU A 117 16.05 5.87 -7.68
N THR A 118 17.06 6.62 -8.11
CA THR A 118 17.39 7.93 -7.52
C THR A 118 16.56 9.06 -8.16
N PRO A 119 16.41 10.23 -7.51
CA PRO A 119 15.79 11.40 -8.14
C PRO A 119 16.44 11.76 -9.48
N ARG A 120 17.77 11.79 -9.56
CA ARG A 120 18.50 12.08 -10.80
C ARG A 120 18.16 11.10 -11.91
N GLU A 121 18.19 9.79 -11.62
CA GLU A 121 17.81 8.76 -12.58
C GLU A 121 16.35 8.91 -13.03
N THR A 122 15.45 9.17 -12.09
CA THR A 122 14.00 9.30 -12.36
C THR A 122 13.73 10.48 -13.29
N ILE A 123 14.35 11.63 -13.04
CA ILE A 123 14.24 12.83 -13.89
C ILE A 123 14.89 12.56 -15.26
N THR A 124 16.08 11.94 -15.29
CA THR A 124 16.77 11.57 -16.53
C THR A 124 15.93 10.65 -17.40
N TYR A 125 15.31 9.61 -16.84
CA TYR A 125 14.43 8.72 -17.58
C TYR A 125 13.19 9.45 -18.09
N SER A 126 12.58 10.32 -17.29
CA SER A 126 11.46 11.16 -17.75
C SER A 126 11.88 12.07 -18.91
N ALA A 127 13.09 12.64 -18.86
CA ALA A 127 13.65 13.50 -19.90
C ALA A 127 13.76 12.74 -21.22
N HIS A 128 14.37 11.56 -21.18
CA HIS A 128 14.54 10.71 -22.35
C HIS A 128 13.21 10.21 -22.94
N LEU A 129 12.17 10.08 -22.11
CA LEU A 129 10.83 9.66 -22.55
C LEU A 129 9.99 10.80 -23.12
N ARG A 130 10.26 12.06 -22.77
CA ARG A 130 9.38 13.19 -23.14
C ARG A 130 10.04 14.23 -24.05
N LEU A 131 11.35 14.45 -23.94
CA LEU A 131 12.08 15.44 -24.73
C LEU A 131 12.34 14.96 -26.17
N PRO A 132 12.51 15.90 -27.13
CA PRO A 132 12.79 15.57 -28.53
C PRO A 132 14.03 14.69 -28.71
N THR A 133 14.00 13.83 -29.73
CA THR A 133 15.12 12.91 -30.02
C THR A 133 16.34 13.65 -30.60
N ARG A 134 16.15 14.85 -31.16
CA ARG A 134 17.20 15.66 -31.78
C ARG A 134 18.16 16.32 -30.77
N MET A 135 17.75 16.45 -29.51
CA MET A 135 18.60 17.04 -28.46
C MET A 135 19.79 16.13 -28.17
N THR A 136 20.96 16.74 -27.96
CA THR A 136 22.17 16.02 -27.57
C THR A 136 22.06 15.50 -26.14
N LYS A 137 22.92 14.55 -25.76
CA LYS A 137 22.91 14.03 -24.39
C LYS A 137 23.31 15.11 -23.38
N GLU A 138 24.27 15.96 -23.73
CA GLU A 138 24.71 17.09 -22.91
C GLU A 138 23.57 18.09 -22.66
N GLU A 139 22.82 18.48 -23.70
CA GLU A 139 21.65 19.35 -23.55
C GLU A 139 20.58 18.75 -22.62
N VAL A 140 20.36 17.43 -22.72
CA VAL A 140 19.41 16.73 -21.84
C VAL A 140 19.92 16.71 -20.41
N ASP A 141 21.20 16.42 -20.20
CA ASP A 141 21.82 16.39 -18.88
C ASP A 141 21.80 17.80 -18.24
N ASP A 142 22.05 18.86 -19.02
CA ASP A 142 21.94 20.27 -18.55
C ASP A 142 20.51 20.63 -18.13
N ILE A 143 19.49 20.17 -18.87
CA ILE A 143 18.08 20.35 -18.49
C ILE A 143 17.76 19.58 -17.20
N VAL A 144 18.30 18.37 -17.05
CA VAL A 144 18.10 17.54 -15.85
C VAL A 144 18.73 18.20 -14.63
N GLU A 145 19.99 18.62 -14.72
CA GLU A 145 20.68 19.33 -13.64
C GLU A 145 19.98 20.66 -13.30
N GLY A 146 19.59 21.43 -14.31
CA GLY A 146 18.82 22.66 -14.11
C GLY A 146 17.51 22.41 -13.36
N THR A 147 16.79 21.33 -13.68
CA THR A 147 15.54 20.95 -12.99
C THR A 147 15.80 20.52 -11.54
N ILE A 148 16.90 19.80 -11.28
CA ILE A 148 17.30 19.37 -9.93
C ILE A 148 17.64 20.58 -9.06
N MET A 149 18.36 21.56 -9.62
CA MET A 149 18.70 22.81 -8.95
C MET A 149 17.46 23.68 -8.70
N GLU A 150 16.60 23.85 -9.70
CA GLU A 150 15.35 24.65 -9.60
C GLU A 150 14.42 24.13 -8.51
N MET A 151 14.38 22.80 -8.32
CA MET A 151 13.55 22.15 -7.29
C MET A 151 14.27 21.93 -5.95
N GLY A 152 15.52 22.36 -5.79
CA GLY A 152 16.28 22.19 -4.55
C GLY A 152 16.48 20.73 -4.15
N LEU A 153 16.73 19.85 -5.12
CA LEU A 153 16.93 18.41 -4.92
C LEU A 153 18.40 17.99 -4.92
N GLY A 154 19.35 18.94 -4.96
CA GLY A 154 20.79 18.66 -5.08
C GLY A 154 21.31 17.66 -4.06
N ASP A 155 21.01 17.87 -2.77
CA ASP A 155 21.53 17.03 -1.67
C ASP A 155 21.00 15.59 -1.68
N CYS A 156 19.83 15.36 -2.27
CA CYS A 156 19.18 14.05 -2.31
C CYS A 156 19.19 13.41 -3.70
N ALA A 157 19.77 14.08 -4.71
CA ALA A 157 19.71 13.70 -6.12
C ALA A 157 20.19 12.26 -6.40
N ASP A 158 21.19 11.80 -5.65
CA ASP A 158 21.83 10.49 -5.79
C ASP A 158 21.42 9.49 -4.70
N ARG A 159 20.50 9.88 -3.81
CA ARG A 159 19.92 8.98 -2.80
C ARG A 159 18.73 8.22 -3.40
N LEU A 160 18.55 6.95 -3.04
CA LEU A 160 17.36 6.20 -3.47
C LEU A 160 16.08 6.88 -2.96
N VAL A 161 15.06 6.98 -3.81
CA VAL A 161 13.72 7.47 -3.44
C VAL A 161 13.14 6.65 -2.29
N GLY A 162 13.50 5.36 -2.25
CA GLY A 162 13.16 4.44 -1.18
C GLY A 162 11.79 3.83 -1.40
N ASN A 163 11.74 2.53 -1.17
CA ASN A 163 10.54 1.74 -1.12
C ASN A 163 10.23 1.40 0.35
N TRP A 164 9.31 0.48 0.54
CA TRP A 164 8.95 -0.06 1.85
C TRP A 164 10.08 -0.88 2.52
N GLN A 165 11.10 -1.33 1.77
CA GLN A 165 12.24 -2.10 2.28
C GLN A 165 13.39 -1.19 2.75
N LEU A 166 13.59 -0.06 2.06
CA LEU A 166 14.68 0.88 2.30
C LEU A 166 14.12 2.29 2.48
N ARG A 167 14.35 2.87 3.66
CA ARG A 167 14.04 4.28 3.90
C ARG A 167 14.83 5.16 2.94
N GLY A 168 14.13 5.84 2.04
CA GLY A 168 14.73 6.74 1.06
C GLY A 168 14.60 8.21 1.44
N ILE A 169 14.35 9.03 0.43
CA ILE A 169 14.17 10.48 0.56
C ILE A 169 12.91 10.83 1.38
N SER A 170 12.90 12.02 1.97
CA SER A 170 11.81 12.54 2.79
C SER A 170 10.52 12.75 1.98
N GLY A 171 9.36 12.85 2.66
CA GLY A 171 8.09 13.12 1.98
C GLY A 171 8.10 14.40 1.15
N GLY A 172 8.73 15.47 1.66
CA GLY A 172 8.92 16.73 0.93
C GLY A 172 9.82 16.61 -0.28
N GLU A 173 10.89 15.84 -0.19
CA GLU A 173 11.74 15.53 -1.34
C GLU A 173 11.00 14.70 -2.39
N LYS A 174 10.17 13.73 -1.98
CA LYS A 174 9.31 12.96 -2.92
C LYS A 174 8.34 13.87 -3.66
N LYS A 175 7.72 14.82 -2.95
CA LYS A 175 6.76 15.75 -3.56
C LYS A 175 7.44 16.70 -4.54
N ARG A 176 8.60 17.25 -4.16
CA ARG A 176 9.44 18.06 -5.07
C ARG A 176 9.88 17.28 -6.31
N LEU A 177 10.26 16.01 -6.15
CA LEU A 177 10.57 15.12 -7.28
C LEU A 177 9.35 14.89 -8.18
N SER A 178 8.17 14.64 -7.62
CA SER A 178 6.92 14.48 -8.36
C SER A 178 6.58 15.71 -9.21
N ILE A 179 6.83 16.91 -8.65
CA ILE A 179 6.65 18.20 -9.33
C ILE A 179 7.73 18.39 -10.42
N ALA A 180 9.00 18.07 -10.12
CA ALA A 180 10.14 18.16 -11.05
C ALA A 180 9.90 17.35 -12.34
N LEU A 181 9.34 16.14 -12.21
CA LEU A 181 9.01 15.28 -13.35
C LEU A 181 8.04 15.93 -14.34
N GLU A 182 7.13 16.78 -13.85
CA GLU A 182 6.13 17.44 -14.67
C GLU A 182 6.62 18.76 -15.28
N ILE A 183 7.48 19.50 -14.58
CA ILE A 183 8.05 20.78 -15.05
C ILE A 183 9.12 20.56 -16.12
N LEU A 184 9.75 19.39 -16.15
CA LEU A 184 10.82 19.03 -17.09
C LEU A 184 10.52 19.34 -18.57
N VAL A 185 9.26 19.22 -18.98
CA VAL A 185 8.82 19.49 -20.38
C VAL A 185 8.41 20.95 -20.60
N ARG A 186 8.56 21.79 -19.57
CA ARG A 186 8.12 23.19 -19.54
C ARG A 186 6.65 23.32 -20.00
N PRO A 187 5.70 22.67 -19.31
CA PRO A 187 4.29 22.70 -19.68
C PRO A 187 3.74 24.14 -19.61
N ARG A 188 2.80 24.47 -20.50
CA ARG A 188 2.20 25.82 -20.54
C ARG A 188 1.19 26.02 -19.43
N ILE A 189 0.47 24.95 -19.05
CA ILE A 189 -0.47 24.92 -17.94
C ILE A 189 -0.06 23.80 -16.98
N LEU A 190 0.08 24.13 -15.70
CA LEU A 190 0.42 23.19 -14.63
C LEU A 190 -0.72 23.13 -13.61
N PHE A 191 -1.33 21.96 -13.45
CA PHE A 191 -2.30 21.66 -12.40
C PHE A 191 -1.61 20.92 -11.25
N LEU A 192 -1.82 21.36 -10.02
CA LEU A 192 -1.32 20.67 -8.82
C LEU A 192 -2.46 20.39 -7.86
N ASP A 193 -2.64 19.11 -7.51
CA ASP A 193 -3.59 18.73 -6.46
C ASP A 193 -2.86 18.62 -5.12
N GLU A 194 -3.14 19.58 -4.25
CA GLU A 194 -2.63 19.64 -2.87
C GLU A 194 -1.10 19.43 -2.77
N PRO A 195 -0.27 20.30 -3.39
CA PRO A 195 1.18 20.12 -3.41
C PRO A 195 1.87 20.32 -2.05
N THR A 196 1.19 20.91 -1.08
CA THR A 196 1.74 21.23 0.25
C THR A 196 1.29 20.24 1.34
N THR A 197 0.49 19.22 1.04
CA THR A 197 -0.01 18.29 2.06
C THR A 197 1.09 17.36 2.58
N GLY A 198 1.14 17.21 3.91
CA GLY A 198 2.15 16.38 4.57
C GLY A 198 3.55 17.00 4.59
N LEU A 199 3.68 18.28 4.21
CA LEU A 199 4.92 19.05 4.29
C LEU A 199 4.88 19.98 5.51
N ASP A 200 6.06 20.31 6.01
CA ASP A 200 6.22 21.41 6.94
C ASP A 200 6.17 22.77 6.24
N SER A 201 5.76 23.84 6.94
CA SER A 201 5.67 25.19 6.32
C SER A 201 6.93 25.66 5.60
N ALA A 202 8.14 25.30 6.06
CA ALA A 202 9.35 25.71 5.36
C ALA A 202 9.46 24.98 4.02
N SER A 203 9.33 23.65 4.00
CA SER A 203 9.26 22.87 2.76
C SER A 203 8.12 23.30 1.85
N ALA A 204 6.94 23.60 2.39
CA ALA A 204 5.78 24.08 1.64
C ALA A 204 6.04 25.46 1.01
N PHE A 205 6.70 26.37 1.74
CA PHE A 205 7.12 27.67 1.21
C PHE A 205 8.09 27.50 0.05
N PHE A 206 9.12 26.67 0.17
CA PHE A 206 10.05 26.40 -0.93
C PHE A 206 9.35 25.83 -2.17
N VAL A 207 8.41 24.89 -1.99
CA VAL A 207 7.62 24.32 -3.09
C VAL A 207 6.80 25.41 -3.79
N VAL A 208 6.06 26.24 -3.06
CA VAL A 208 5.21 27.28 -3.66
C VAL A 208 6.06 28.41 -4.26
N GLN A 209 7.21 28.72 -3.66
CA GLN A 209 8.16 29.68 -4.22
C GLN A 209 8.73 29.19 -5.56
N ALA A 210 9.07 27.91 -5.67
CA ALA A 210 9.48 27.32 -6.94
C ALA A 210 8.35 27.41 -7.98
N LEU A 211 7.11 27.08 -7.60
CA LEU A 211 5.93 27.23 -8.48
C LEU A 211 5.69 28.68 -8.92
N LYS A 212 5.98 29.65 -8.04
CA LYS A 212 5.91 31.08 -8.37
C LYS A 212 6.98 31.49 -9.38
N ASN A 213 8.20 30.99 -9.23
CA ASN A 213 9.27 31.24 -10.20
C ASN A 213 8.89 30.64 -11.57
N ILE A 214 8.34 29.42 -11.58
CA ILE A 214 7.82 28.75 -12.77
C ILE A 214 6.68 29.53 -13.43
N SER A 215 5.81 30.17 -12.66
CA SER A 215 4.74 31.00 -13.24
C SER A 215 5.31 32.25 -13.89
N ARG A 216 6.33 32.89 -13.29
CA ARG A 216 7.00 34.09 -13.85
C ARG A 216 7.63 33.86 -15.23
N ASP A 217 7.99 32.63 -15.55
CA ASP A 217 8.42 32.21 -16.90
C ASP A 217 7.30 32.27 -17.96
N GLY A 218 6.10 32.79 -17.63
CA GLY A 218 4.96 32.89 -18.53
C GLY A 218 4.03 31.67 -18.54
N ARG A 219 4.17 30.77 -17.54
CA ARG A 219 3.33 29.57 -17.39
C ARG A 219 2.10 29.86 -16.53
N THR A 220 1.01 29.16 -16.80
CA THR A 220 -0.23 29.24 -16.00
C THR A 220 -0.24 28.13 -14.96
N VAL A 221 -0.23 28.48 -13.67
CA VAL A 221 -0.17 27.49 -12.58
C VAL A 221 -1.47 27.54 -11.78
N ILE A 222 -2.15 26.39 -11.64
CA ILE A 222 -3.40 26.25 -10.89
C ILE A 222 -3.18 25.17 -9.82
N SER A 223 -3.26 25.56 -8.55
CA SER A 223 -3.02 24.64 -7.44
C SER A 223 -4.23 24.58 -6.51
N SER A 224 -4.70 23.38 -6.17
CA SER A 224 -5.59 23.22 -5.01
C SER A 224 -4.73 23.25 -3.74
N ILE A 225 -5.13 24.02 -2.73
CA ILE A 225 -4.38 24.13 -1.47
C ILE A 225 -5.33 24.11 -0.29
N HIS A 226 -4.92 23.34 0.70
CA HIS A 226 -5.63 23.18 1.95
C HIS A 226 -4.87 23.93 3.05
N GLN A 227 -5.45 25.04 3.49
CA GLN A 227 -4.97 25.88 4.61
C GLN A 227 -3.48 26.29 4.54
N PRO A 228 -3.07 27.19 3.62
CA PRO A 228 -1.70 27.69 3.54
C PRO A 228 -1.37 28.65 4.69
N SER A 229 -0.11 28.66 5.14
CA SER A 229 0.42 29.69 6.03
C SER A 229 0.36 31.08 5.37
N SER A 230 0.40 32.16 6.16
CA SER A 230 0.28 33.53 5.62
C SER A 230 1.34 33.85 4.55
N GLU A 231 2.56 33.34 4.71
CA GLU A 231 3.65 33.54 3.74
C GLU A 231 3.41 32.78 2.44
N VAL A 232 2.95 31.52 2.54
CA VAL A 232 2.58 30.73 1.38
C VAL A 232 1.39 31.35 0.66
N PHE A 233 0.40 31.86 1.41
CA PHE A 233 -0.76 32.55 0.84
C PHE A 233 -0.37 33.82 0.07
N ALA A 234 0.61 34.57 0.57
CA ALA A 234 1.09 35.79 -0.07
C ALA A 234 1.76 35.57 -1.43
N LEU A 235 2.18 34.34 -1.75
CA LEU A 235 2.76 33.98 -3.05
C LEU A 235 1.70 33.86 -4.15
N PHE A 236 0.42 33.66 -3.81
CA PHE A 236 -0.66 33.51 -4.78
C PHE A 236 -1.10 34.85 -5.38
N ASP A 237 -1.28 34.87 -6.70
CA ASP A 237 -1.81 36.04 -7.40
C ASP A 237 -3.34 36.05 -7.35
N ASP A 238 -3.94 34.91 -7.64
CA ASP A 238 -5.39 34.75 -7.76
C ASP A 238 -5.92 33.71 -6.78
N LEU A 239 -7.12 33.96 -6.24
CA LEU A 239 -7.83 33.09 -5.31
C LEU A 239 -9.18 32.68 -5.90
N PHE A 240 -9.44 31.38 -5.93
CA PHE A 240 -10.73 30.79 -6.28
C PHE A 240 -11.29 30.05 -5.05
N LEU A 241 -12.25 30.66 -4.34
CA LEU A 241 -12.79 30.14 -3.09
C LEU A 241 -14.11 29.39 -3.33
N LEU A 242 -14.14 28.10 -2.97
CA LEU A 242 -15.25 27.18 -3.15
C LEU A 242 -15.94 26.81 -1.84
N SER A 243 -17.27 26.73 -1.87
CA SER A 243 -18.09 26.20 -0.77
C SER A 243 -19.24 25.37 -1.29
N GLY A 244 -19.30 24.09 -0.89
CA GLY A 244 -20.36 23.16 -1.32
C GLY A 244 -20.66 23.22 -2.82
N GLY A 245 -19.62 23.26 -3.66
CA GLY A 245 -19.72 23.30 -5.11
C GLY A 245 -20.02 24.67 -5.76
N GLU A 246 -20.17 25.74 -4.98
CA GLU A 246 -20.40 27.11 -5.47
C GLU A 246 -19.18 28.01 -5.27
N ALA A 247 -18.99 28.99 -6.16
CA ALA A 247 -17.95 30.01 -6.04
C ALA A 247 -18.40 31.11 -5.06
N VAL A 248 -17.64 31.28 -3.98
CA VAL A 248 -17.85 32.34 -2.98
C VAL A 248 -17.09 33.60 -3.35
N TYR A 249 -15.88 33.44 -3.88
CA TYR A 249 -15.03 34.54 -4.34
C TYR A 249 -14.11 34.06 -5.47
N PHE A 250 -13.91 34.90 -6.47
CA PHE A 250 -12.88 34.72 -7.48
C PHE A 250 -12.29 36.08 -7.87
N GLY A 251 -10.96 36.19 -7.83
CA GLY A 251 -10.23 37.42 -8.11
C GLY A 251 -8.83 37.43 -7.50
N GLU A 252 -8.20 38.60 -7.42
CA GLU A 252 -6.86 38.75 -6.86
C GLU A 252 -6.83 38.41 -5.36
N ALA A 253 -5.85 37.60 -4.93
CA ALA A 253 -5.77 37.11 -3.55
C ALA A 253 -5.67 38.24 -2.51
N LYS A 254 -5.01 39.36 -2.87
CA LYS A 254 -4.86 40.55 -2.00
C LYS A 254 -6.18 41.26 -1.73
N LEU A 255 -7.09 41.27 -2.72
CA LEU A 255 -8.39 41.95 -2.63
C LEU A 255 -9.43 41.12 -1.86
N ALA A 256 -9.19 39.83 -1.65
CA ALA A 256 -10.07 38.96 -0.88
C ALA A 256 -10.31 39.49 0.54
N VAL A 257 -9.27 40.02 1.20
CA VAL A 257 -9.40 40.59 2.57
C VAL A 257 -10.37 41.78 2.60
N GLN A 258 -10.31 42.63 1.56
CA GLN A 258 -11.20 43.80 1.42
C GLN A 258 -12.64 43.35 1.16
N PHE A 259 -12.85 42.41 0.24
CA PHE A 259 -14.17 41.85 -0.04
C PHE A 259 -14.84 41.26 1.20
N PHE A 260 -14.11 40.51 2.03
CA PHE A 260 -14.64 39.96 3.28
C PHE A 260 -14.96 41.05 4.30
N ALA A 261 -14.15 42.11 4.40
CA ALA A 261 -14.43 43.26 5.26
C ALA A 261 -15.70 44.03 4.81
N GLU A 262 -15.82 44.34 3.51
CA GLU A 262 -17.02 44.96 2.90
C GLU A 262 -18.26 44.08 3.06
N SER A 263 -18.07 42.75 3.06
CA SER A 263 -19.16 41.80 3.24
C SER A 263 -19.65 41.71 4.70
N GLY A 264 -18.99 42.37 5.65
CA GLY A 264 -19.33 42.38 7.07
C GLY A 264 -18.53 41.39 7.94
N PHE A 265 -17.48 40.78 7.37
CA PHE A 265 -16.65 39.76 8.03
C PHE A 265 -15.15 40.14 8.01
N PRO A 266 -14.74 41.23 8.66
CA PRO A 266 -13.34 41.67 8.67
C PRO A 266 -12.42 40.63 9.31
N CYS A 267 -11.20 40.49 8.76
CA CYS A 267 -10.19 39.57 9.29
C CYS A 267 -9.57 40.13 10.59
N PRO A 268 -9.52 39.35 11.69
CA PRO A 268 -8.87 39.76 12.93
C PRO A 268 -7.37 40.04 12.78
N SER A 269 -6.82 40.88 13.66
CA SER A 269 -5.44 41.38 13.60
C SER A 269 -4.35 40.32 13.86
N ARG A 270 -4.66 39.17 14.46
CA ARG A 270 -3.72 38.07 14.75
C ARG A 270 -4.12 36.73 14.13
N ARG A 271 -4.97 36.75 13.09
CA ARG A 271 -5.41 35.55 12.37
C ARG A 271 -4.88 35.59 10.94
N ASN A 272 -4.51 34.42 10.42
CA ASN A 272 -4.16 34.24 9.02
C ASN A 272 -5.41 34.46 8.13
N PRO A 273 -5.35 35.30 7.09
CA PRO A 273 -6.48 35.50 6.17
C PRO A 273 -7.03 34.22 5.56
N SER A 274 -6.16 33.27 5.19
CA SER A 274 -6.56 32.00 4.57
C SER A 274 -7.43 31.15 5.52
N ASP A 275 -7.07 31.12 6.82
CA ASP A 275 -7.83 30.47 7.89
C ASP A 275 -9.19 31.15 8.10
N HIS A 276 -9.21 32.48 8.09
CA HIS A 276 -10.43 33.28 8.26
C HIS A 276 -11.43 33.02 7.12
N PHE A 277 -10.96 32.98 5.87
CA PHE A 277 -11.82 32.69 4.71
C PHE A 277 -12.43 31.28 4.79
N LEU A 278 -11.62 30.28 5.16
CA LEU A 278 -12.13 28.91 5.32
C LEU A 278 -13.14 28.80 6.46
N ARG A 279 -12.92 29.51 7.57
CA ARG A 279 -13.85 29.56 8.70
C ARG A 279 -15.21 30.15 8.32
N CYS A 280 -15.22 31.30 7.64
CA CYS A 280 -16.47 31.94 7.20
C CYS A 280 -17.29 31.07 6.23
N VAL A 281 -16.65 30.11 5.57
CA VAL A 281 -17.20 29.35 4.45
C VAL A 281 -17.52 27.89 4.81
N ASN A 282 -17.02 27.41 5.96
CA ASN A 282 -17.16 26.03 6.40
C ASN A 282 -18.34 25.87 7.37
N SER A 283 -19.41 25.20 6.90
CA SER A 283 -20.61 24.91 7.70
C SER A 283 -20.35 24.01 8.92
N ASP A 284 -19.22 23.29 8.95
CA ASP A 284 -18.92 22.35 10.03
C ASP A 284 -18.67 23.08 11.37
N PHE A 285 -18.25 24.35 11.33
CA PHE A 285 -18.13 25.17 12.53
C PHE A 285 -19.48 25.47 13.21
N ASP A 286 -20.59 25.51 12.46
CA ASP A 286 -21.92 25.70 13.05
C ASP A 286 -22.35 24.47 13.85
N VAL A 287 -22.07 23.27 13.31
CA VAL A 287 -22.35 22.00 13.98
C VAL A 287 -21.58 21.96 15.29
N VAL A 288 -20.28 22.25 15.24
CA VAL A 288 -19.42 22.34 16.44
C VAL A 288 -19.96 23.35 17.45
N THR A 289 -20.35 24.54 17.00
CA THR A 289 -20.91 25.58 17.87
C THR A 289 -22.26 25.17 18.47
N ALA A 290 -23.09 24.46 17.71
CA ALA A 290 -24.37 23.91 18.18
C ALA A 290 -24.18 22.79 19.22
N THR A 291 -23.22 21.89 19.01
CA THR A 291 -22.84 20.85 19.98
C THR A 291 -22.29 21.48 21.26
N LEU A 292 -21.44 22.52 21.14
CA LEU A 292 -20.87 23.24 22.28
C LEU A 292 -21.90 24.06 23.06
N LYS A 293 -22.86 24.69 22.38
CA LYS A 293 -24.02 25.33 23.04
C LYS A 293 -24.91 24.32 23.77
N GLY A 294 -24.92 23.06 23.34
CA GLY A 294 -25.56 21.95 24.03
C GLY A 294 -24.83 21.51 25.31
N SER A 295 -23.50 21.66 25.36
CA SER A 295 -22.65 21.20 26.47
C SER A 295 -22.27 22.27 27.50
N GLN A 296 -22.53 23.56 27.27
CA GLN A 296 -22.19 24.64 28.20
C GLN A 296 -23.40 25.53 28.56
N ARG A 297 -23.88 25.39 29.81
CA ARG A 297 -24.43 26.53 30.57
C ARG A 297 -23.35 26.95 31.58
N LEU A 298 -22.96 28.22 31.52
CA LEU A 298 -22.02 28.99 32.36
C LEU A 298 -20.52 28.87 32.01
N ARG A 299 -20.01 29.87 31.29
CA ARG A 299 -19.44 31.09 31.91
C ARG A 299 -19.39 32.21 30.88
N GLU A 300 -20.15 33.28 31.13
CA GLU A 300 -20.00 34.53 30.42
C GLU A 300 -18.63 35.11 30.73
N THR A 301 -17.77 35.25 29.71
CA THR A 301 -16.76 36.33 29.73
C THR A 301 -16.25 36.64 28.33
N HIS A 302 -16.28 37.94 28.04
CA HIS A 302 -15.74 38.69 26.89
C HIS A 302 -16.51 38.71 25.55
N LYS A 303 -17.28 39.80 25.43
CA LYS A 303 -17.72 40.47 24.20
C LYS A 303 -16.55 40.66 23.22
N SER A 304 -16.59 39.99 22.06
CA SER A 304 -16.31 40.59 20.73
C SER A 304 -16.22 39.54 19.60
N ASP A 305 -17.29 38.81 19.27
CA ASP A 305 -17.31 38.07 17.99
C ASP A 305 -18.73 38.04 17.41
N TYR A 306 -19.04 39.03 16.56
CA TYR A 306 -20.29 39.12 15.79
C TYR A 306 -20.50 37.91 14.84
N LEU A 307 -19.47 37.09 14.62
CA LEU A 307 -19.53 35.86 13.81
C LEU A 307 -20.39 34.74 14.42
N MET A 308 -20.67 34.75 15.74
CA MET A 308 -21.33 33.64 16.44
C MET A 308 -22.87 33.62 16.40
N ASN A 309 -23.51 34.60 15.73
CA ASN A 309 -24.97 34.80 15.77
C ASN A 309 -25.72 34.46 14.47
N MET A 310 -25.04 34.17 13.35
CA MET A 310 -25.68 33.74 12.08
C MET A 310 -25.22 32.33 11.70
N ALA A 311 -26.09 31.55 11.07
CA ALA A 311 -25.70 30.25 10.53
C ALA A 311 -24.77 30.42 9.32
N THR A 312 -23.68 29.66 9.24
CA THR A 312 -22.74 29.63 8.13
C THR A 312 -23.40 29.30 6.79
N ALA A 313 -24.53 28.59 6.78
CA ALA A 313 -25.35 28.43 5.57
C ALA A 313 -25.90 29.77 5.04
N GLU A 314 -26.33 30.67 5.93
CA GLU A 314 -26.78 32.03 5.59
C GLU A 314 -25.59 32.91 5.20
N ILE A 315 -24.45 32.78 5.88
CA ILE A 315 -23.20 33.48 5.54
C ILE A 315 -22.74 33.07 4.13
N LYS A 316 -22.79 31.78 3.80
CA LYS A 316 -22.45 31.27 2.47
C LYS A 316 -23.36 31.86 1.40
N GLU A 317 -24.68 31.81 1.60
CA GLU A 317 -25.66 32.34 0.63
C GLU A 317 -25.50 33.86 0.47
N MET A 318 -25.25 34.57 1.56
CA MET A 318 -24.95 36.00 1.57
C MET A 318 -23.67 36.33 0.80
N LEU A 319 -22.55 35.63 1.08
CA LEU A 319 -21.26 35.86 0.40
C LEU A 319 -21.34 35.52 -1.09
N ALA A 320 -21.96 34.40 -1.46
CA ALA A 320 -22.16 34.01 -2.85
C ALA A 320 -23.07 35.00 -3.60
N SER A 321 -24.12 35.51 -2.95
CA SER A 321 -24.99 36.55 -3.50
C SER A 321 -24.26 37.89 -3.64
N LYS A 322 -23.56 38.35 -2.60
CA LYS A 322 -22.76 39.58 -2.62
C LYS A 322 -21.69 39.51 -3.70
N TYR A 323 -20.97 38.41 -3.83
CA TYR A 323 -19.98 38.23 -4.89
C TYR A 323 -20.59 38.40 -6.27
N LYS A 324 -21.73 37.74 -6.57
CA LYS A 324 -22.41 37.84 -7.89
C LYS A 324 -22.80 39.27 -8.29
N HIS A 325 -23.07 40.15 -7.32
CA HIS A 325 -23.43 41.56 -7.53
C HIS A 325 -22.27 42.54 -7.28
N SER A 326 -21.12 42.04 -6.82
CA SER A 326 -19.95 42.86 -6.49
C SER A 326 -19.22 43.37 -7.74
N PRO A 327 -18.47 44.48 -7.62
CA PRO A 327 -17.59 44.94 -8.70
C PRO A 327 -16.54 43.88 -9.08
N TYR A 328 -16.14 43.01 -8.15
CA TYR A 328 -15.17 41.94 -8.39
C TYR A 328 -15.68 40.91 -9.43
N ALA A 329 -16.94 40.45 -9.30
CA ALA A 329 -17.52 39.52 -10.28
C ALA A 329 -17.75 40.18 -11.64
N THR A 330 -18.10 41.48 -11.67
CA THR A 330 -18.23 42.24 -12.92
C THR A 330 -16.87 42.37 -13.62
N ARG A 331 -15.80 42.69 -12.88
CA ARG A 331 -14.43 42.73 -13.38
C ARG A 331 -13.98 41.37 -13.91
N ALA A 332 -14.21 40.30 -13.15
CA ALA A 332 -13.88 38.94 -13.57
C ALA A 332 -14.64 38.52 -14.86
N ARG A 333 -15.93 38.87 -14.99
CA ARG A 333 -16.71 38.61 -16.20
C ARG A 333 -16.27 39.46 -17.39
N SER A 334 -15.92 40.73 -17.18
CA SER A 334 -15.36 41.59 -18.23
C SER A 334 -14.07 40.99 -18.76
N ARG A 335 -13.15 40.64 -17.85
CA ARG A 335 -11.87 40.05 -18.20
C ARG A 335 -12.02 38.72 -18.92
N MET A 336 -12.95 37.88 -18.48
CA MET A 336 -13.29 36.63 -19.17
C MET A 336 -13.77 36.89 -20.61
N ARG A 337 -14.62 37.90 -20.84
CA ARG A 337 -15.06 38.27 -22.21
C ARG A 337 -13.90 38.79 -23.07
N GLU A 338 -12.99 39.58 -22.52
CA GLU A 338 -11.77 40.03 -23.21
C GLU A 338 -10.89 38.85 -23.66
N LEU A 339 -10.67 37.89 -22.75
CA LEU A 339 -9.90 36.67 -23.04
C LEU A 339 -10.58 35.79 -24.10
N LEU A 340 -11.91 35.76 -24.11
CA LEU A 340 -12.68 35.05 -25.15
C LEU A 340 -12.63 35.74 -26.51
N ALA A 341 -12.59 37.09 -26.51
CA ALA A 341 -12.49 37.89 -27.74
C ALA A 341 -11.08 37.83 -28.36
N THR A 342 -10.05 37.69 -27.53
CA THR A 342 -8.66 37.57 -27.98
C THR A 342 -8.43 36.16 -28.54
N GLN A 343 -8.46 35.94 -29.85
CA GLN A 343 -8.07 34.64 -30.41
C GLN A 343 -6.56 34.46 -30.28
N GLY A 344 -6.12 33.62 -29.33
CA GLY A 344 -4.71 33.29 -29.17
C GLY A 344 -4.14 32.58 -30.41
N VAL A 345 -2.84 32.81 -30.69
CA VAL A 345 -2.05 32.15 -31.74
C VAL A 345 -2.30 30.64 -31.72
N GLU A 346 -2.45 30.03 -32.91
CA GLU A 346 -2.60 28.58 -33.01
C GLU A 346 -1.36 27.90 -32.43
N ILE A 347 -1.52 27.37 -31.22
CA ILE A 347 -0.54 26.46 -30.65
C ILE A 347 -0.50 25.24 -31.56
N GLU A 348 0.59 25.05 -32.30
CA GLU A 348 0.90 23.77 -32.92
C GLU A 348 0.94 22.72 -31.80
N ILE A 349 -0.11 21.90 -31.74
CA ILE A 349 -0.27 20.88 -30.73
C ILE A 349 0.71 19.79 -31.09
N VAL A 350 1.83 19.73 -30.37
CA VAL A 350 2.64 18.54 -30.49
C VAL A 350 1.97 17.41 -29.73
N LYS A 351 1.50 16.41 -30.48
CA LYS A 351 0.75 15.29 -29.96
C LYS A 351 1.67 14.35 -29.16
N GLY A 352 1.59 14.42 -27.84
CA GLY A 352 2.22 13.45 -26.94
C GLY A 352 3.74 13.59 -26.84
N SER A 353 4.42 12.53 -26.42
CA SER A 353 5.88 12.50 -26.30
C SER A 353 6.58 12.77 -27.64
N GLN A 354 7.57 13.66 -27.60
CA GLN A 354 8.44 14.03 -28.72
C GLN A 354 9.56 13.01 -28.98
N ALA A 355 9.70 12.02 -28.09
CA ALA A 355 10.70 10.99 -28.22
C ALA A 355 10.25 9.96 -29.27
N GLY A 356 11.18 9.55 -30.14
CA GLY A 356 10.92 8.49 -31.11
C GLY A 356 10.59 7.18 -30.40
N TRP A 357 9.72 6.36 -31.00
CA TRP A 357 9.25 5.10 -30.41
C TRP A 357 10.41 4.17 -29.99
N GLY A 358 11.49 4.11 -30.78
CA GLY A 358 12.69 3.33 -30.43
C GLY A 358 13.44 3.86 -29.20
N LYS A 359 13.58 5.19 -29.06
CA LYS A 359 14.16 5.83 -27.87
C LYS A 359 13.30 5.56 -26.64
N GLN A 360 11.98 5.63 -26.77
CA GLN A 360 11.04 5.26 -25.70
C GLN A 360 11.22 3.80 -25.27
N LEU A 361 11.25 2.87 -26.23
CA LEU A 361 11.43 1.45 -25.97
C LEU A 361 12.75 1.18 -25.23
N LEU A 362 13.87 1.68 -25.75
CA LEU A 362 15.20 1.47 -25.16
C LEU A 362 15.29 2.07 -23.74
N THR A 363 14.75 3.27 -23.54
CA THR A 363 14.76 3.95 -22.24
C THR A 363 13.91 3.19 -21.22
N LEU A 364 12.71 2.72 -21.61
CA LEU A 364 11.85 1.91 -20.75
C LEU A 364 12.50 0.57 -20.42
N THR A 365 13.10 -0.11 -21.39
CA THR A 365 13.80 -1.37 -21.17
C THR A 365 14.96 -1.18 -20.20
N ARG A 366 15.78 -0.14 -20.38
CA ARG A 366 16.89 0.17 -19.46
C ARG A 366 16.39 0.48 -18.05
N ARG A 367 15.37 1.33 -17.92
CA ARG A 367 14.76 1.69 -16.64
C ARG A 367 14.21 0.47 -15.91
N SER A 368 13.42 -0.34 -16.63
CA SER A 368 12.79 -1.54 -16.08
C SER A 368 13.85 -2.58 -15.70
N PHE A 369 14.91 -2.77 -16.50
CA PHE A 369 16.04 -3.64 -16.16
C PHE A 369 16.80 -3.19 -14.91
N VAL A 370 17.08 -1.89 -14.77
CA VAL A 370 17.71 -1.33 -13.56
C VAL A 370 16.79 -1.51 -12.34
N ASN A 371 15.50 -1.29 -12.50
CA ASN A 371 14.51 -1.53 -11.43
C ASN A 371 14.53 -3.01 -10.98
N MET A 372 14.46 -3.95 -11.93
CA MET A 372 14.47 -5.39 -11.65
C MET A 372 15.79 -5.86 -11.01
N SER A 373 16.94 -5.34 -11.48
CA SER A 373 18.25 -5.71 -10.93
C SER A 373 18.48 -5.20 -9.51
N ARG A 374 17.99 -4.00 -9.18
CA ARG A 374 18.12 -3.37 -7.85
C ARG A 374 17.08 -3.84 -6.85
N ASP A 375 15.93 -4.34 -7.31
CA ASP A 375 14.97 -5.01 -6.44
C ASP A 375 15.44 -6.42 -6.07
N LYS A 376 16.38 -6.46 -5.11
CA LYS A 376 16.89 -7.70 -4.48
C LYS A 376 15.80 -8.50 -3.79
N GLY A 377 14.68 -7.87 -3.43
CA GLY A 377 13.58 -8.51 -2.73
C GLY A 377 12.94 -9.61 -3.55
N TYR A 378 12.65 -9.38 -4.83
CA TYR A 378 11.83 -10.29 -5.62
C TYR A 378 12.62 -11.12 -6.66
N TYR A 379 13.35 -10.49 -7.60
CA TYR A 379 13.96 -11.21 -8.72
C TYR A 379 15.11 -12.11 -8.27
N TRP A 380 15.95 -11.62 -7.35
CA TRP A 380 17.09 -12.37 -6.82
C TRP A 380 16.65 -13.51 -5.91
N SER A 381 15.69 -13.27 -5.01
CA SER A 381 15.14 -14.32 -4.15
C SER A 381 14.44 -15.42 -4.96
N ARG A 382 13.76 -15.04 -6.05
CA ARG A 382 13.19 -16.00 -7.01
C ARG A 382 14.26 -16.89 -7.60
N ILE A 383 15.38 -16.35 -8.11
CA ILE A 383 16.47 -17.17 -8.64
C ILE A 383 16.99 -18.15 -7.57
N VAL A 384 17.25 -17.68 -6.35
CA VAL A 384 17.76 -18.52 -5.25
C VAL A 384 16.79 -19.65 -4.90
N ILE A 385 15.50 -19.35 -4.77
CA ILE A 385 14.49 -20.36 -4.40
C ILE A 385 14.30 -21.38 -5.53
N TYR A 386 14.34 -20.92 -6.78
CA TYR A 386 14.30 -21.81 -7.94
C TYR A 386 15.50 -22.76 -7.98
N ILE A 387 16.70 -22.29 -7.63
CA ILE A 387 17.89 -23.13 -7.50
C ILE A 387 17.70 -24.17 -6.39
N ILE A 388 17.21 -23.77 -5.21
CA ILE A 388 16.95 -24.68 -4.08
C ILE A 388 15.95 -25.78 -4.49
N VAL A 389 14.86 -25.40 -5.15
CA VAL A 389 13.86 -26.36 -5.64
C VAL A 389 14.44 -27.26 -6.74
N ALA A 390 15.27 -26.73 -7.64
CA ALA A 390 15.92 -27.53 -8.68
C ALA A 390 16.87 -28.57 -8.08
N PHE A 391 17.69 -28.20 -7.09
CA PHE A 391 18.53 -29.17 -6.36
C PHE A 391 17.69 -30.21 -5.64
N ALA A 392 16.60 -29.81 -5.01
CA ALA A 392 15.71 -30.75 -4.35
C ALA A 392 15.08 -31.76 -5.32
N VAL A 393 14.53 -31.30 -6.44
CA VAL A 393 14.00 -32.17 -7.50
C VAL A 393 15.11 -33.05 -8.10
N GLY A 394 16.29 -32.49 -8.33
CA GLY A 394 17.45 -33.22 -8.85
C GLY A 394 17.90 -34.34 -7.91
N THR A 395 17.91 -34.12 -6.59
CA THR A 395 18.19 -35.20 -5.62
C THR A 395 17.04 -36.19 -5.47
N LEU A 396 15.79 -35.72 -5.56
CA LEU A 396 14.60 -36.57 -5.50
C LEU A 396 14.55 -37.56 -6.68
N PHE A 397 14.96 -37.11 -7.87
CA PHE A 397 15.02 -37.88 -9.12
C PHE A 397 16.44 -38.23 -9.54
N TYR A 398 17.36 -38.39 -8.58
CA TYR A 398 18.76 -38.68 -8.89
C TYR A 398 18.91 -39.98 -9.69
N ASP A 399 19.62 -39.91 -10.81
CA ASP A 399 19.95 -40.99 -11.76
C ASP A 399 18.85 -42.05 -11.94
N VAL A 400 17.78 -41.67 -12.65
CA VAL A 400 16.55 -42.48 -12.79
C VAL A 400 16.76 -43.80 -13.55
N GLY A 401 17.85 -43.98 -14.31
CA GLY A 401 18.13 -45.22 -15.04
C GLY A 401 17.19 -45.52 -16.22
N THR A 402 17.10 -46.80 -16.62
CA THR A 402 16.30 -47.32 -17.77
C THR A 402 15.35 -48.47 -17.39
N SER A 403 15.07 -48.67 -16.10
CA SER A 403 14.09 -49.67 -15.65
C SER A 403 12.66 -49.31 -16.07
N TYR A 404 11.71 -50.24 -15.96
CA TYR A 404 10.29 -49.94 -16.19
C TYR A 404 9.77 -48.80 -15.28
N THR A 405 10.16 -48.80 -14.01
CA THR A 405 9.81 -47.73 -13.05
C THR A 405 10.45 -46.39 -13.41
N ALA A 406 11.57 -46.39 -14.15
CA ALA A 406 12.22 -45.19 -14.65
C ALA A 406 11.35 -44.40 -15.63
N ILE A 407 10.50 -45.08 -16.42
CA ILE A 407 9.60 -44.43 -17.39
C ILE A 407 8.63 -43.48 -16.68
N LEU A 408 7.96 -44.00 -15.64
CA LEU A 408 7.00 -43.23 -14.85
C LEU A 408 7.69 -42.12 -14.05
N ALA A 409 8.87 -42.37 -13.49
CA ALA A 409 9.64 -41.37 -12.77
C ALA A 409 10.12 -40.22 -13.68
N ARG A 410 10.53 -40.51 -14.92
CA ARG A 410 10.86 -39.50 -15.94
C ARG A 410 9.62 -38.68 -16.32
N GLY A 411 8.48 -39.36 -16.51
CA GLY A 411 7.18 -38.72 -16.76
C GLY A 411 6.78 -37.75 -15.64
N ALA A 412 6.93 -38.19 -14.39
CA ALA A 412 6.64 -37.40 -13.20
C ALA A 412 7.58 -36.22 -12.99
N CYS A 413 8.88 -36.38 -13.28
CA CYS A 413 9.83 -35.27 -13.28
C CYS A 413 9.41 -34.21 -14.32
N GLY A 414 9.05 -34.64 -15.54
CA GLY A 414 8.50 -33.76 -16.57
C GLY A 414 7.26 -33.01 -16.10
N GLY A 415 6.28 -33.74 -15.55
CA GLY A 415 5.03 -33.17 -15.01
C GLY A 415 5.24 -32.19 -13.86
N PHE A 416 6.19 -32.45 -12.96
CA PHE A 416 6.54 -31.54 -11.87
C PHE A 416 7.18 -30.25 -12.39
N VAL A 417 8.11 -30.37 -13.34
CA VAL A 417 8.80 -29.21 -13.94
C VAL A 417 7.82 -28.35 -14.76
N THR A 418 7.03 -28.95 -15.66
CA THR A 418 6.09 -28.20 -16.50
C THR A 418 4.86 -27.70 -15.75
N GLY A 419 4.47 -28.39 -14.66
CA GLY A 419 3.31 -28.04 -13.85
C GLY A 419 3.63 -27.12 -12.68
N TYR A 420 4.41 -27.60 -11.70
CA TYR A 420 4.62 -26.88 -10.44
C TYR A 420 5.73 -25.84 -10.52
N MET A 421 6.85 -26.20 -11.14
CA MET A 421 8.02 -25.32 -11.15
C MET A 421 7.75 -24.03 -11.94
N THR A 422 6.99 -24.12 -13.02
CA THR A 422 6.47 -23.00 -13.81
C THR A 422 5.44 -22.18 -13.03
N PHE A 423 4.56 -22.84 -12.27
CA PHE A 423 3.56 -22.22 -11.42
C PHE A 423 4.17 -21.26 -10.37
N MET A 424 5.34 -21.58 -9.81
CA MET A 424 6.05 -20.71 -8.84
C MET A 424 6.32 -19.30 -9.37
N SER A 425 6.20 -19.08 -10.68
CA SER A 425 6.31 -17.76 -11.33
C SER A 425 5.23 -16.76 -10.87
N ILE A 426 4.13 -17.23 -10.27
CA ILE A 426 3.03 -16.40 -9.75
C ILE A 426 3.51 -15.36 -8.73
N GLY A 427 4.62 -15.62 -8.03
CA GLY A 427 5.20 -14.70 -7.06
C GLY A 427 5.60 -13.33 -7.63
N GLY A 428 5.71 -13.18 -8.96
CA GLY A 428 6.01 -11.89 -9.63
C GLY A 428 4.84 -10.98 -9.89
N PHE A 429 3.64 -11.44 -9.55
CA PHE A 429 2.44 -10.66 -9.76
C PHE A 429 2.42 -9.31 -9.00
N PRO A 430 2.86 -9.20 -7.72
CA PRO A 430 2.75 -7.93 -7.01
C PRO A 430 3.74 -6.86 -7.49
N SER A 431 4.97 -7.23 -7.86
CA SER A 431 5.96 -6.26 -8.40
C SER A 431 5.47 -5.67 -9.72
N PHE A 432 4.84 -6.48 -10.56
CA PHE A 432 4.23 -6.00 -11.80
C PHE A 432 3.06 -5.03 -11.57
N ILE A 433 2.26 -5.24 -10.52
CA ILE A 433 1.18 -4.30 -10.15
C ILE A 433 1.72 -2.94 -9.72
N GLU A 434 2.85 -2.89 -9.01
CA GLU A 434 3.51 -1.62 -8.67
C GLU A 434 3.96 -0.87 -9.93
N GLU A 435 4.55 -1.56 -10.91
CA GLU A 435 4.93 -0.97 -12.19
C GLU A 435 3.70 -0.54 -13.02
N MET A 436 2.60 -1.29 -12.98
CA MET A 436 1.33 -0.93 -13.63
C MET A 436 0.72 0.37 -13.06
N LYS A 437 0.87 0.63 -11.75
CA LYS A 437 0.43 1.89 -11.13
C LYS A 437 1.22 3.08 -11.67
N VAL A 438 2.55 2.94 -11.76
CA VAL A 438 3.43 3.97 -12.35
C VAL A 438 3.09 4.17 -13.83
N PHE A 439 2.94 3.08 -14.60
CA PHE A 439 2.52 3.13 -16.00
C PHE A 439 1.20 3.89 -16.19
N THR A 440 0.20 3.65 -15.35
CA THR A 440 -1.09 4.33 -15.46
C THR A 440 -0.94 5.85 -15.29
N LYS A 441 -0.13 6.30 -14.32
CA LYS A 441 0.18 7.73 -14.12
C LYS A 441 0.95 8.31 -15.31
N GLU A 442 2.05 7.67 -15.72
CA GLU A 442 2.88 8.12 -16.84
C GLU A 442 2.11 8.16 -18.17
N ARG A 443 1.19 7.21 -18.37
CA ARG A 443 0.31 7.16 -19.54
C ARG A 443 -0.73 8.28 -19.52
N LEU A 444 -1.29 8.62 -18.35
CA LEU A 444 -2.16 9.79 -18.15
C LEU A 444 -1.41 11.12 -18.28
N ASN A 445 -0.08 11.14 -18.23
CA ASN A 445 0.74 12.33 -18.51
C ASN A 445 1.36 12.30 -19.93
N GLY A 446 1.03 11.28 -20.73
CA GLY A 446 1.46 11.19 -22.13
C GLY A 446 2.93 10.79 -22.35
N HIS A 447 3.60 10.15 -21.37
CA HIS A 447 5.03 9.83 -21.45
C HIS A 447 5.36 8.85 -22.60
N TYR A 448 4.56 7.79 -22.78
CA TYR A 448 4.81 6.76 -23.80
C TYR A 448 3.56 5.94 -24.14
N GLY A 449 3.63 5.18 -25.24
CA GLY A 449 2.55 4.31 -25.73
C GLY A 449 2.47 2.94 -25.05
N VAL A 450 1.28 2.33 -25.08
CA VAL A 450 1.03 0.97 -24.55
C VAL A 450 1.97 -0.07 -25.20
N ALA A 451 2.22 0.02 -26.51
CA ALA A 451 3.08 -0.94 -27.21
C ALA A 451 4.53 -0.90 -26.73
N ALA A 452 5.07 0.30 -26.51
CA ALA A 452 6.43 0.48 -25.99
C ALA A 452 6.56 -0.11 -24.58
N PHE A 453 5.53 0.05 -23.74
CA PHE A 453 5.50 -0.55 -22.40
C PHE A 453 5.52 -2.09 -22.42
N VAL A 454 4.61 -2.71 -23.18
CA VAL A 454 4.47 -4.17 -23.21
C VAL A 454 5.77 -4.83 -23.71
N LEU A 455 6.36 -4.25 -24.76
CA LEU A 455 7.60 -4.76 -25.33
C LEU A 455 8.81 -4.48 -24.42
N ALA A 456 8.89 -3.29 -23.82
CA ALA A 456 9.97 -2.95 -22.89
C ALA A 456 10.01 -3.90 -21.70
N ASN A 457 8.84 -4.20 -21.11
CA ASN A 457 8.72 -5.12 -19.98
C ASN A 457 9.13 -6.56 -20.34
N PHE A 458 8.82 -7.01 -21.56
CA PHE A 458 9.27 -8.33 -22.01
C PHE A 458 10.80 -8.38 -22.20
N LEU A 459 11.38 -7.34 -22.81
CA LEU A 459 12.82 -7.26 -23.04
C LEU A 459 13.61 -7.09 -21.74
N SER A 460 13.07 -6.36 -20.75
CA SER A 460 13.73 -6.15 -19.46
C SER A 460 13.70 -7.41 -18.58
N SER A 461 12.61 -8.19 -18.61
CA SER A 461 12.52 -9.43 -17.84
C SER A 461 13.27 -10.61 -18.47
N PHE A 462 13.50 -10.58 -19.79
CA PHE A 462 14.15 -11.66 -20.55
C PHE A 462 15.45 -12.21 -19.93
N PRO A 463 16.45 -11.40 -19.52
CA PRO A 463 17.69 -11.92 -18.95
C PRO A 463 17.47 -12.69 -17.64
N PHE A 464 16.53 -12.24 -16.80
CA PHE A 464 16.21 -12.89 -15.53
C PHE A 464 15.48 -14.23 -15.78
N LEU A 465 14.58 -14.28 -16.76
CA LEU A 465 13.89 -15.52 -17.12
C LEU A 465 14.85 -16.55 -17.72
N VAL A 466 15.76 -16.10 -18.59
CA VAL A 466 16.83 -16.94 -19.14
C VAL A 466 17.72 -17.46 -18.01
N ALA A 467 18.18 -16.60 -17.09
CA ALA A 467 18.99 -17.02 -15.95
C ALA A 467 18.27 -18.07 -15.08
N VAL A 468 16.99 -17.86 -14.74
CA VAL A 468 16.20 -18.84 -13.99
C VAL A 468 16.12 -20.17 -14.74
N SER A 469 15.75 -20.15 -16.03
CA SER A 469 15.58 -21.36 -16.84
C SER A 469 16.89 -22.13 -17.08
N LEU A 470 18.01 -21.43 -17.29
CA LEU A 470 19.32 -22.05 -17.49
C LEU A 470 19.86 -22.63 -16.18
N LEU A 471 19.87 -21.86 -15.09
CA LEU A 471 20.41 -22.34 -13.81
C LEU A 471 19.63 -23.55 -13.30
N THR A 472 18.30 -23.44 -13.29
CA THR A 472 17.46 -24.56 -12.83
C THR A 472 17.41 -25.72 -13.82
N GLY A 473 17.34 -25.42 -15.12
CA GLY A 473 17.33 -26.43 -16.16
C GLY A 473 18.61 -27.26 -16.15
N THR A 474 19.77 -26.62 -15.93
CA THR A 474 21.08 -27.29 -15.84
C THR A 474 21.14 -28.22 -14.64
N ILE A 475 20.78 -27.73 -13.45
CA ILE A 475 20.82 -28.55 -12.22
C ILE A 475 19.90 -29.77 -12.37
N THR A 476 18.65 -29.56 -12.73
CA THR A 476 17.68 -30.66 -12.87
C THR A 476 18.09 -31.62 -13.99
N TYR A 477 18.56 -31.11 -15.14
CA TYR A 477 18.87 -31.97 -16.27
C TYR A 477 20.05 -32.89 -16.01
N TYR A 478 21.17 -32.37 -15.49
CA TYR A 478 22.38 -33.17 -15.26
C TYR A 478 22.25 -34.13 -14.07
N MET A 479 21.41 -33.82 -13.08
CA MET A 479 21.19 -34.74 -11.95
C MET A 479 20.22 -35.89 -12.26
N VAL A 480 19.26 -35.66 -13.17
CA VAL A 480 18.16 -36.60 -13.45
C VAL A 480 18.39 -37.39 -14.74
N PHE A 481 18.85 -36.73 -15.80
CA PHE A 481 18.95 -37.29 -17.14
C PHE A 481 20.42 -37.52 -17.56
N ARG A 482 20.61 -38.36 -18.58
CA ARG A 482 21.96 -38.58 -19.17
C ARG A 482 22.35 -37.40 -20.06
N ALA A 483 23.58 -36.92 -19.92
CA ALA A 483 24.08 -35.72 -20.60
C ALA A 483 24.11 -35.86 -22.13
N ARG A 484 23.24 -35.14 -22.84
CA ARG A 484 23.33 -34.88 -24.29
C ARG A 484 23.00 -33.42 -24.58
N PHE A 485 23.91 -32.72 -25.27
CA PHE A 485 23.81 -31.27 -25.49
C PHE A 485 22.49 -30.83 -26.15
N PHE A 486 22.08 -31.46 -27.26
CA PHE A 486 20.84 -31.07 -27.95
C PHE A 486 19.57 -31.32 -27.13
N ARG A 487 19.56 -32.35 -26.28
CA ARG A 487 18.43 -32.64 -25.38
C ARG A 487 18.37 -31.66 -24.21
N TYR A 488 19.54 -31.26 -23.70
CA TYR A 488 19.70 -30.21 -22.70
C TYR A 488 19.18 -28.86 -23.20
N VAL A 489 19.62 -28.41 -24.39
CA VAL A 489 19.19 -27.13 -24.97
C VAL A 489 17.67 -27.09 -25.14
N PHE A 490 17.06 -28.17 -25.65
CA PHE A 490 15.61 -28.27 -25.77
C PHE A 490 14.91 -28.17 -24.41
N PHE A 491 15.43 -28.86 -23.38
CA PHE A 491 14.86 -28.82 -22.03
C PHE A 491 14.87 -27.40 -21.44
N CYS A 492 15.98 -26.67 -21.59
CA CYS A 492 16.08 -25.28 -21.15
C CYS A 492 15.14 -24.35 -21.93
N LEU A 493 15.06 -24.50 -23.27
CA LEU A 493 14.15 -23.70 -24.10
C LEU A 493 12.68 -23.97 -23.79
N ASN A 494 12.32 -25.22 -23.49
CA ASN A 494 10.98 -25.62 -23.07
C ASN A 494 10.62 -25.02 -21.70
N LEU A 495 11.53 -25.11 -20.72
CA LEU A 495 11.34 -24.52 -19.40
C LEU A 495 11.19 -22.99 -19.47
N PHE A 496 12.05 -22.32 -20.25
CA PHE A 496 11.93 -20.89 -20.52
C PHE A 496 10.56 -20.54 -21.14
N GLY A 497 10.14 -21.28 -22.18
CA GLY A 497 8.86 -21.05 -22.85
C GLY A 497 7.68 -21.15 -21.89
N CYS A 498 7.65 -22.19 -21.05
CA CYS A 498 6.59 -22.38 -20.06
C CYS A 498 6.56 -21.23 -19.02
N ILE A 499 7.71 -20.84 -18.47
CA ILE A 499 7.80 -19.71 -17.51
C ILE A 499 7.32 -18.40 -18.16
N ALA A 500 7.73 -18.14 -19.40
CA ALA A 500 7.35 -16.95 -20.14
C ALA A 500 5.85 -16.90 -20.46
N VAL A 501 5.21 -18.03 -20.76
CA VAL A 501 3.74 -18.12 -20.94
C VAL A 501 3.03 -17.82 -19.62
N VAL A 502 3.46 -18.41 -18.50
CA VAL A 502 2.86 -18.15 -17.18
C VAL A 502 2.92 -16.66 -16.82
N GLU A 503 4.08 -16.02 -17.02
CA GLU A 503 4.23 -14.57 -16.79
C GLU A 503 3.28 -13.76 -17.69
N SER A 504 3.17 -14.16 -18.98
CA SER A 504 2.25 -13.55 -19.96
C SER A 504 0.80 -13.64 -19.52
N CYS A 505 0.36 -14.80 -19.03
CA CYS A 505 -0.98 -15.01 -18.47
C CYS A 505 -1.22 -14.15 -17.22
N MET A 506 -0.23 -14.06 -16.31
CA MET A 506 -0.37 -13.29 -15.08
C MET A 506 -0.50 -11.78 -15.32
N MET A 507 0.13 -11.21 -16.35
CA MET A 507 -0.07 -9.80 -16.70
C MET A 507 -1.48 -9.51 -17.22
N ILE A 508 -2.10 -10.46 -17.93
CA ILE A 508 -3.50 -10.34 -18.34
C ILE A 508 -4.37 -10.23 -17.08
N VAL A 509 -4.19 -11.14 -16.12
CA VAL A 509 -4.92 -11.12 -14.84
C VAL A 509 -4.70 -9.79 -14.10
N ALA A 510 -3.47 -9.27 -14.08
CA ALA A 510 -3.13 -8.00 -13.40
C ALA A 510 -3.86 -6.79 -14.00
N SER A 511 -4.16 -6.83 -15.30
CA SER A 511 -4.86 -5.73 -15.98
C SER A 511 -6.38 -5.73 -15.74
N LEU A 512 -6.94 -6.93 -15.51
CA LEU A 512 -8.37 -7.15 -15.31
C LEU A 512 -8.80 -6.97 -13.85
N VAL A 513 -7.93 -7.35 -12.92
CA VAL A 513 -8.25 -7.36 -11.49
C VAL A 513 -7.76 -6.05 -10.83
N PRO A 514 -8.62 -5.31 -10.10
CA PRO A 514 -8.26 -4.03 -9.50
C PRO A 514 -7.31 -4.16 -8.30
N ASN A 515 -7.22 -5.36 -7.71
CA ASN A 515 -6.49 -5.61 -6.47
C ASN A 515 -5.48 -6.76 -6.61
N PHE A 516 -4.32 -6.64 -5.96
CA PHE A 516 -3.29 -7.65 -6.06
C PHE A 516 -3.68 -8.96 -5.35
N LEU A 517 -4.36 -8.89 -4.19
CA LEU A 517 -4.86 -10.06 -3.47
C LEU A 517 -5.80 -10.92 -4.33
N MET A 518 -6.78 -10.27 -4.95
CA MET A 518 -7.73 -10.93 -5.84
C MET A 518 -7.03 -11.54 -7.05
N GLY A 519 -6.04 -10.83 -7.60
CA GLY A 519 -5.31 -11.29 -8.77
C GLY A 519 -4.43 -12.50 -8.52
N ILE A 520 -3.85 -12.66 -7.31
CA ILE A 520 -3.13 -13.88 -6.92
C ILE A 520 -4.09 -15.07 -6.88
N ILE A 521 -5.27 -14.91 -6.26
CA ILE A 521 -6.26 -16.00 -6.15
C ILE A 521 -6.79 -16.39 -7.53
N THR A 522 -7.19 -15.43 -8.35
CA THR A 522 -7.69 -15.67 -9.72
C THR A 522 -6.60 -16.28 -10.60
N GLY A 523 -5.38 -15.74 -10.58
CA GLY A 523 -4.27 -16.26 -11.36
C GLY A 523 -3.88 -17.68 -10.97
N ALA A 524 -3.83 -17.98 -9.66
CA ALA A 524 -3.55 -19.33 -9.18
C ALA A 524 -4.64 -20.32 -9.63
N GLY A 525 -5.92 -19.93 -9.59
CA GLY A 525 -7.02 -20.76 -10.10
C GLY A 525 -6.90 -21.07 -11.60
N VAL A 526 -6.59 -20.06 -12.42
CA VAL A 526 -6.38 -20.23 -13.87
C VAL A 526 -5.19 -21.16 -14.15
N LEU A 527 -4.06 -20.95 -13.48
CA LEU A 527 -2.88 -21.81 -13.65
C LEU A 527 -3.14 -23.24 -13.16
N GLY A 528 -3.95 -23.42 -12.11
CA GLY A 528 -4.37 -24.74 -11.64
C GLY A 528 -5.14 -25.54 -12.68
N ILE A 529 -6.06 -24.87 -13.37
CA ILE A 529 -6.82 -25.46 -14.48
C ILE A 529 -5.88 -25.86 -15.64
N MET A 530 -4.93 -24.99 -16.00
CA MET A 530 -3.93 -25.29 -17.03
C MET A 530 -3.01 -26.46 -16.63
N MET A 531 -2.64 -26.55 -15.35
CA MET A 531 -1.80 -27.64 -14.85
C MET A 531 -2.54 -28.99 -14.87
N MET A 532 -3.83 -29.01 -14.52
CA MET A 532 -4.65 -30.22 -14.53
C MET A 532 -4.82 -30.78 -15.96
N THR A 533 -4.95 -29.90 -16.94
CA THR A 533 -5.14 -30.27 -18.36
C THR A 533 -3.82 -30.51 -19.11
N ALA A 534 -2.68 -30.46 -18.42
CA ALA A 534 -1.35 -30.59 -19.03
C ALA A 534 -1.01 -32.00 -19.55
N GLY A 535 -1.80 -33.04 -19.23
CA GLY A 535 -1.56 -34.41 -19.69
C GLY A 535 -0.81 -35.32 -18.72
N PHE A 536 -0.39 -34.81 -17.56
CA PHE A 536 0.23 -35.62 -16.50
C PHE A 536 -0.82 -36.24 -15.56
N PHE A 537 -1.70 -35.42 -14.98
CA PHE A 537 -2.72 -35.87 -14.03
C PHE A 537 -3.79 -36.75 -14.69
N ARG A 538 -4.17 -36.44 -15.93
CA ARG A 538 -5.00 -37.28 -16.78
C ARG A 538 -4.47 -37.17 -18.20
N LEU A 539 -4.32 -38.30 -18.89
CA LEU A 539 -3.80 -38.35 -20.26
C LEU A 539 -4.71 -37.56 -21.22
N LEU A 540 -4.12 -36.90 -22.22
CA LEU A 540 -4.85 -36.03 -23.17
C LEU A 540 -6.04 -36.71 -23.86
N PRO A 541 -5.91 -37.96 -24.38
CA PRO A 541 -7.01 -38.63 -25.06
C PRO A 541 -8.18 -38.97 -24.13
N ASP A 542 -7.88 -39.17 -22.85
CA ASP A 542 -8.83 -39.58 -21.82
C ASP A 542 -9.55 -38.38 -21.18
N LEU A 543 -9.22 -37.15 -21.57
CA LEU A 543 -9.92 -35.92 -21.14
C LEU A 543 -11.30 -35.81 -21.82
N PRO A 544 -12.33 -35.29 -21.11
CA PRO A 544 -13.64 -35.05 -21.72
C PRO A 544 -13.55 -34.06 -22.89
N LYS A 545 -14.20 -34.40 -24.01
CA LYS A 545 -14.05 -33.73 -25.30
C LYS A 545 -14.48 -32.23 -25.35
N PRO A 546 -15.66 -31.82 -24.84
CA PRO A 546 -16.27 -30.54 -25.24
C PRO A 546 -15.68 -29.29 -24.59
N ILE A 547 -14.93 -29.42 -23.49
CA ILE A 547 -14.38 -28.28 -22.75
C ILE A 547 -12.90 -28.50 -22.45
N TRP A 548 -12.54 -29.67 -21.92
CA TRP A 548 -11.21 -29.95 -21.41
C TRP A 548 -10.20 -30.30 -22.51
N ARG A 549 -10.58 -31.19 -23.43
CA ARG A 549 -9.75 -31.54 -24.59
C ARG A 549 -9.79 -30.48 -25.69
N TYR A 550 -10.94 -29.83 -25.89
CA TYR A 550 -11.08 -28.68 -26.78
C TYR A 550 -11.97 -27.65 -26.07
N PRO A 551 -11.53 -26.41 -25.78
CA PRO A 551 -10.28 -25.75 -26.15
C PRO A 551 -9.18 -25.69 -25.06
N ILE A 552 -9.46 -26.09 -23.81
CA ILE A 552 -8.59 -25.75 -22.66
C ILE A 552 -7.19 -26.34 -22.77
N SER A 553 -7.03 -27.60 -23.15
CA SER A 553 -5.70 -28.22 -23.31
C SER A 553 -4.85 -27.55 -24.40
N PHE A 554 -5.46 -26.98 -25.45
CA PHE A 554 -4.74 -26.27 -26.52
C PHE A 554 -4.27 -24.89 -26.08
N ILE A 555 -5.08 -24.22 -25.25
CA ILE A 555 -4.76 -22.93 -24.64
C ILE A 555 -3.72 -23.13 -23.51
N GLY A 556 -3.76 -24.28 -22.83
CA GLY A 556 -2.86 -24.63 -21.75
C GLY A 556 -1.44 -24.92 -22.22
N TYR A 557 -0.48 -24.14 -21.76
CA TYR A 557 0.95 -24.34 -22.07
C TYR A 557 1.48 -25.70 -21.58
N GLY A 558 0.91 -26.23 -20.50
CA GLY A 558 1.35 -27.49 -19.89
C GLY A 558 1.25 -28.68 -20.84
N ALA A 559 0.23 -28.72 -21.71
CA ALA A 559 0.04 -29.81 -22.66
C ALA A 559 1.17 -29.87 -23.70
N TRP A 560 1.49 -28.73 -24.31
CA TRP A 560 2.58 -28.62 -25.29
C TRP A 560 3.95 -28.82 -24.65
N GLY A 561 4.18 -28.20 -23.49
CA GLY A 561 5.44 -28.31 -22.78
C GLY A 561 5.76 -29.74 -22.33
N LEU A 562 4.75 -30.49 -21.88
CA LEU A 562 4.91 -31.87 -21.43
C LEU A 562 5.09 -32.84 -22.60
N GLN A 563 4.30 -32.71 -23.66
CA GLN A 563 4.46 -33.50 -24.90
C GLN A 563 5.86 -33.35 -25.50
N GLY A 564 6.35 -32.11 -25.62
CA GLY A 564 7.70 -31.83 -26.08
C GLY A 564 8.77 -32.46 -25.17
N SER A 565 8.57 -32.39 -23.84
CA SER A 565 9.47 -33.01 -22.87
C SER A 565 9.54 -34.53 -23.01
N TYR A 566 8.40 -35.20 -23.19
CA TYR A 566 8.35 -36.66 -23.38
C TYR A 566 9.05 -37.09 -24.66
N LYS A 567 8.78 -36.41 -25.79
CA LYS A 567 9.48 -36.67 -27.06
C LYS A 567 10.99 -36.42 -26.95
N ASN A 568 11.41 -35.41 -26.21
CA ASN A 568 12.84 -35.09 -26.07
C ASN A 568 13.61 -36.11 -25.21
N ASP A 569 13.01 -36.63 -24.15
CA ASP A 569 13.67 -37.58 -23.26
C ASP A 569 13.61 -39.02 -23.79
N MET A 570 12.42 -39.48 -24.21
CA MET A 570 12.16 -40.90 -24.48
C MET A 570 12.60 -41.37 -25.87
N ILE A 571 12.55 -40.52 -26.91
CA ILE A 571 12.91 -40.93 -28.28
C ILE A 571 14.38 -41.39 -28.32
N GLY A 572 14.63 -42.57 -28.88
CA GLY A 572 15.97 -43.17 -28.96
C GLY A 572 16.51 -43.76 -27.65
N LEU A 573 15.66 -43.98 -26.63
CA LEU A 573 15.96 -44.81 -25.46
C LEU A 573 15.26 -46.17 -25.56
N VAL A 574 15.85 -47.17 -24.91
CA VAL A 574 15.32 -48.52 -24.78
C VAL A 574 15.21 -48.83 -23.30
N PHE A 575 14.05 -49.34 -22.88
CA PHE A 575 13.72 -49.60 -21.48
C PHE A 575 13.58 -51.09 -21.22
N ASP A 576 13.91 -51.48 -19.98
CA ASP A 576 13.73 -52.85 -19.54
C ASP A 576 12.23 -53.17 -19.34
N PRO A 577 11.79 -54.38 -19.71
CA PRO A 577 10.40 -54.82 -19.53
C PRO A 577 10.01 -54.90 -18.04
N LEU A 578 8.70 -54.83 -17.76
CA LEU A 578 8.16 -55.00 -16.41
C LEU A 578 8.46 -56.39 -15.83
N ILE A 579 8.43 -57.43 -16.67
CA ILE A 579 8.73 -58.81 -16.29
C ILE A 579 10.18 -59.11 -16.70
N PRO A 580 11.05 -59.57 -15.77
CA PRO A 580 12.43 -59.94 -16.09
C PRO A 580 12.47 -60.98 -17.23
N GLY A 581 13.10 -60.63 -18.35
CA GLY A 581 13.22 -61.51 -19.53
C GLY A 581 12.27 -61.22 -20.71
N GLY A 582 11.37 -60.23 -20.59
CA GLY A 582 10.53 -59.78 -21.72
C GLY A 582 11.27 -58.98 -22.81
N GLU A 583 10.55 -58.62 -23.88
CA GLU A 583 11.11 -57.74 -24.93
C GLU A 583 11.36 -56.32 -24.39
N LYS A 584 12.50 -55.74 -24.76
CA LYS A 584 12.83 -54.37 -24.36
C LYS A 584 11.91 -53.38 -25.07
N LEU A 585 11.34 -52.45 -24.30
CA LEU A 585 10.40 -51.45 -24.81
C LEU A 585 11.16 -50.29 -25.43
N LYS A 586 10.89 -49.96 -26.70
CA LYS A 586 11.43 -48.74 -27.30
C LYS A 586 10.69 -47.52 -26.77
N GLY A 587 11.39 -46.40 -26.62
CA GLY A 587 10.78 -45.16 -26.14
C GLY A 587 9.66 -44.62 -27.05
N GLU A 588 9.69 -44.93 -28.35
CA GLU A 588 8.59 -44.62 -29.29
C GLU A 588 7.32 -45.37 -28.92
N ASP A 589 7.43 -46.69 -28.69
CA ASP A 589 6.31 -47.54 -28.27
C ASP A 589 5.76 -47.10 -26.91
N VAL A 590 6.63 -46.64 -26.01
CA VAL A 590 6.21 -46.07 -24.71
C VAL A 590 5.37 -44.80 -24.90
N ILE A 591 5.79 -43.88 -25.77
CA ILE A 591 5.03 -42.65 -26.05
C ILE A 591 3.66 -42.97 -26.65
N THR A 592 3.61 -43.89 -27.61
CA THR A 592 2.37 -44.21 -28.34
C THR A 592 1.43 -45.10 -27.53
N ASN A 593 1.95 -46.12 -26.83
CA ASN A 593 1.11 -47.11 -26.13
C ASN A 593 0.83 -46.72 -24.67
N MET A 594 1.80 -46.15 -23.94
CA MET A 594 1.60 -45.78 -22.52
C MET A 594 1.08 -44.35 -22.36
N PHE A 595 1.71 -43.37 -23.02
CA PHE A 595 1.28 -41.97 -22.92
C PHE A 595 0.17 -41.59 -23.93
N LYS A 596 -0.16 -42.49 -24.88
CA LYS A 596 -1.18 -42.29 -25.92
C LYS A 596 -0.99 -40.99 -26.73
N LEU A 597 0.26 -40.64 -27.01
CA LEU A 597 0.61 -39.45 -27.79
C LEU A 597 0.98 -39.83 -29.23
N SER A 598 0.56 -39.00 -30.20
CA SER A 598 0.93 -39.19 -31.60
C SER A 598 2.37 -38.75 -31.87
N LEU A 599 3.04 -39.48 -32.77
CA LEU A 599 4.40 -39.18 -33.24
C LEU A 599 4.41 -38.42 -34.57
N ASP A 600 3.24 -38.04 -35.09
CA ASP A 600 3.05 -37.42 -36.41
C ASP A 600 3.83 -36.10 -36.58
N HIS A 601 4.02 -35.35 -35.48
CA HIS A 601 4.77 -34.10 -35.48
C HIS A 601 5.97 -34.13 -34.55
N SER A 602 7.04 -33.44 -34.96
CA SER A 602 8.31 -33.39 -34.22
C SER A 602 8.22 -32.57 -32.93
N LYS A 603 9.15 -32.81 -31.99
CA LYS A 603 9.25 -32.05 -30.73
C LYS A 603 9.42 -30.54 -30.91
N TRP A 604 9.94 -30.10 -32.07
CA TRP A 604 10.13 -28.68 -32.38
C TRP A 604 8.82 -27.97 -32.72
N TRP A 605 7.82 -28.70 -33.22
CA TRP A 605 6.47 -28.16 -33.41
C TRP A 605 5.79 -27.86 -32.07
N ASP A 606 5.98 -28.73 -31.07
CA ASP A 606 5.47 -28.50 -29.71
C ASP A 606 6.10 -27.22 -29.10
N LEU A 607 7.40 -27.02 -29.33
CA LEU A 607 8.10 -25.80 -28.93
C LEU A 607 7.58 -24.57 -29.69
N LEU A 608 7.38 -24.66 -31.00
CA LEU A 608 6.85 -23.55 -31.81
C LEU A 608 5.44 -23.13 -31.33
N ALA A 609 4.57 -24.10 -31.05
CA ALA A 609 3.24 -23.85 -30.49
C ALA A 609 3.31 -23.12 -29.15
N LEU A 610 4.23 -23.53 -28.27
CA LEU A 610 4.47 -22.87 -26.98
C LEU A 610 4.91 -21.40 -27.15
N TYR A 611 5.82 -21.10 -28.09
CA TYR A 611 6.27 -19.73 -28.34
C TYR A 611 5.20 -18.88 -29.03
N SER A 612 4.36 -19.49 -29.87
CA SER A 612 3.17 -18.84 -30.43
C SER A 612 2.19 -18.41 -29.34
N LEU A 613 1.97 -19.23 -28.30
CA LEU A 613 1.16 -18.87 -27.14
C LEU A 613 1.71 -17.65 -26.39
N ILE A 614 3.04 -17.50 -26.28
CA ILE A 614 3.66 -16.30 -25.68
C ILE A 614 3.23 -15.05 -26.44
N VAL A 615 3.38 -15.06 -27.77
CA VAL A 615 3.00 -13.93 -28.62
C VAL A 615 1.50 -13.66 -28.51
N MET A 616 0.66 -14.70 -28.57
CA MET A 616 -0.79 -14.58 -28.43
C MET A 616 -1.20 -13.91 -27.11
N TYR A 617 -0.67 -14.35 -25.97
CA TYR A 617 -1.01 -13.75 -24.67
C TYR A 617 -0.50 -12.32 -24.53
N ARG A 618 0.69 -12.00 -25.08
CA ARG A 618 1.22 -10.62 -25.06
C ARG A 618 0.40 -9.68 -25.95
N VAL A 619 -0.06 -10.14 -27.10
CA VAL A 619 -0.98 -9.40 -27.97
C VAL A 619 -2.34 -9.22 -27.29
N LEU A 620 -2.88 -10.27 -26.64
CA LEU A 620 -4.12 -10.18 -25.88
C LEU A 620 -4.00 -9.16 -24.72
N PHE A 621 -2.89 -9.18 -23.99
CA PHE A 621 -2.60 -8.19 -22.95
C PHE A 621 -2.55 -6.76 -23.51
N PHE A 622 -1.89 -6.55 -24.65
CA PHE A 622 -1.89 -5.27 -25.35
C PHE A 622 -3.31 -4.82 -25.76
N ILE A 623 -4.11 -5.74 -26.31
CA ILE A 623 -5.51 -5.48 -26.68
C ILE A 623 -6.34 -5.11 -25.45
N ILE A 624 -6.20 -5.81 -24.32
CA ILE A 624 -6.94 -5.51 -23.09
C ILE A 624 -6.58 -4.11 -22.58
N LEU A 625 -5.30 -3.75 -22.55
CA LEU A 625 -4.88 -2.39 -22.17
C LEU A 625 -5.44 -1.33 -23.13
N LYS A 626 -5.43 -1.61 -24.44
CA LYS A 626 -6.00 -0.71 -25.46
C LYS A 626 -7.53 -0.61 -25.38
N LEU A 627 -8.21 -1.70 -25.08
CA LEU A 627 -9.65 -1.74 -24.87
C LEU A 627 -10.00 -0.98 -23.61
N LYS A 628 -9.28 -1.16 -22.50
CA LYS A 628 -9.45 -0.37 -21.28
C LYS A 628 -9.30 1.12 -21.57
N GLU A 629 -8.31 1.50 -22.36
CA GLU A 629 -8.09 2.89 -22.81
C GLU A 629 -9.24 3.44 -23.69
N ARG A 630 -9.76 2.67 -24.64
CA ARG A 630 -10.83 3.11 -25.56
C ARG A 630 -12.24 3.01 -24.97
N ALA A 631 -12.47 2.02 -24.12
CA ALA A 631 -13.76 1.74 -23.49
C ALA A 631 -14.12 2.82 -22.48
N THR A 632 -13.17 3.29 -21.68
CA THR A 632 -13.41 4.34 -20.66
C THR A 632 -14.09 5.60 -21.24
N PRO A 633 -13.60 6.24 -22.34
CA PRO A 633 -14.28 7.39 -22.94
C PRO A 633 -15.56 7.03 -23.71
N PHE A 634 -15.64 5.84 -24.32
CA PHE A 634 -16.85 5.39 -25.04
C PHE A 634 -18.03 5.14 -24.09
N PHE A 635 -17.80 4.37 -23.01
CA PHE A 635 -18.77 4.18 -21.94
C PHE A 635 -19.11 5.51 -21.26
N ARG A 636 -18.14 6.41 -21.05
CA ARG A 636 -18.38 7.78 -20.55
C ARG A 636 -19.36 8.55 -21.44
N SER A 637 -19.18 8.52 -22.77
CA SER A 637 -20.08 9.23 -23.70
C SER A 637 -21.49 8.64 -23.71
N MET A 638 -21.62 7.31 -23.73
CA MET A 638 -22.93 6.64 -23.69
C MET A 638 -23.65 6.85 -22.36
N TYR A 639 -22.94 6.69 -21.25
CA TYR A 639 -23.49 6.85 -19.90
C TYR A 639 -23.95 8.29 -19.68
N ALA A 640 -23.09 9.28 -19.96
CA ALA A 640 -23.46 10.69 -19.84
C ALA A 640 -24.68 11.07 -20.70
N LYS A 641 -24.76 10.58 -21.95
CA LYS A 641 -25.92 10.81 -22.83
C LYS A 641 -27.21 10.20 -22.28
N ARG A 642 -27.18 8.93 -21.83
CA ARG A 642 -28.35 8.25 -21.25
C ARG A 642 -28.81 8.93 -19.95
N THR A 643 -27.87 9.27 -19.06
CA THR A 643 -28.17 9.94 -17.79
C THR A 643 -28.69 11.37 -18.01
N MET A 644 -28.12 12.16 -18.93
CA MET A 644 -28.65 13.49 -19.27
C MET A 644 -30.08 13.41 -19.82
N HIS A 645 -30.37 12.40 -20.65
CA HIS A 645 -31.73 12.19 -21.17
C HIS A 645 -32.73 11.83 -20.07
N GLN A 646 -32.32 11.05 -19.06
CA GLN A 646 -33.17 10.71 -17.91
C GLN A 646 -33.33 11.87 -16.91
N LEU A 647 -32.28 12.66 -16.67
CA LEU A 647 -32.30 13.80 -15.74
C LEU A 647 -33.20 14.94 -16.24
N LYS A 648 -33.27 15.19 -17.55
CA LYS A 648 -34.20 16.19 -18.13
C LYS A 648 -35.68 15.85 -17.94
N ARG A 649 -36.02 14.59 -17.58
CA ARG A 649 -37.41 14.11 -17.43
C ARG A 649 -37.94 14.12 -15.98
N ARG A 650 -37.16 14.50 -14.96
CA ARG A 650 -37.61 14.46 -13.54
C ARG A 650 -38.04 15.85 -13.01
N PRO A 651 -39.22 15.98 -12.36
CA PRO A 651 -39.77 17.25 -11.86
C PRO A 651 -39.19 17.72 -10.50
N SER A 652 -38.28 16.96 -9.87
CA SER A 652 -37.75 17.23 -8.51
C SER A 652 -36.75 18.40 -8.41
N PHE A 653 -36.64 19.23 -9.44
CA PHE A 653 -35.71 20.37 -9.49
C PHE A 653 -36.17 21.59 -8.65
N LYS A 654 -37.28 21.52 -7.90
CA LYS A 654 -37.98 22.70 -7.34
C LYS A 654 -38.15 22.82 -5.81
N ARG A 655 -37.73 21.89 -4.93
CA ARG A 655 -37.96 22.07 -3.46
C ARG A 655 -36.79 21.63 -2.56
N LYS A 656 -36.44 22.49 -1.58
CA LYS A 656 -35.55 22.23 -0.42
C LYS A 656 -36.37 21.57 0.73
N PRO A 657 -35.82 20.63 1.54
CA PRO A 657 -36.49 20.09 2.73
C PRO A 657 -35.99 20.70 4.05
N SER A 658 -36.87 20.76 5.05
CA SER A 658 -36.67 21.29 6.42
C SER A 658 -36.42 20.19 7.47
N LEU A 659 -35.66 20.52 8.53
CA LEU A 659 -35.29 19.67 9.67
C LEU A 659 -36.21 19.83 10.89
N SER A 660 -36.30 18.81 11.75
CA SER A 660 -36.95 18.84 13.08
C SER A 660 -36.10 18.10 14.13
N TYR A 661 -36.07 18.62 15.37
CA TYR A 661 -35.25 18.17 16.52
C TYR A 661 -36.15 17.89 17.75
N SER A 662 -35.74 16.96 18.63
CA SER A 662 -36.41 16.67 19.92
C SER A 662 -35.42 16.54 21.09
N LYS A 663 -35.81 17.01 22.29
CA LYS A 663 -35.05 17.19 23.55
C LYS A 663 -35.49 16.18 24.64
N ARG A 664 -34.59 15.80 25.58
CA ARG A 664 -34.80 15.88 27.06
C ARG A 664 -33.58 15.41 27.90
N GLN A 665 -33.37 16.07 29.04
CA GLN A 665 -32.29 15.94 30.04
C GLN A 665 -32.78 15.26 31.34
N HIS A 666 -31.86 14.76 32.20
CA HIS A 666 -31.89 14.88 33.69
C HIS A 666 -30.47 14.64 34.30
N ALA A 667 -30.20 15.19 35.49
CA ALA A 667 -28.88 15.40 36.13
C ALA A 667 -28.83 14.91 37.59
N LEU A 668 -27.62 14.66 38.18
CA LEU A 668 -27.23 15.02 39.59
C LEU A 668 -25.79 14.55 40.04
N ARG A 669 -25.01 15.54 40.56
CA ARG A 669 -23.89 15.66 41.57
C ARG A 669 -23.35 14.45 42.38
N SER A 670 -22.20 14.44 43.10
CA SER A 670 -20.85 15.07 43.16
C SER A 670 -20.19 14.74 44.53
N LEU A 671 -18.85 14.65 44.67
CA LEU A 671 -17.92 14.95 45.83
C LEU A 671 -16.76 13.92 45.99
N SER A 672 -15.50 14.23 45.59
CA SER A 672 -14.31 14.73 46.37
C SER A 672 -13.58 13.65 47.23
N SER A 673 -12.25 13.48 47.36
CA SER A 673 -11.04 14.34 47.23
C SER A 673 -9.71 13.54 47.38
N GLN A 674 -8.61 14.06 46.80
CA GLN A 674 -7.15 14.00 47.18
C GLN A 674 -6.38 12.63 47.14
N GLU A 675 -5.10 12.50 46.76
CA GLU A 675 -3.90 13.37 46.83
C GLU A 675 -2.77 12.85 45.86
N ASP A 676 -1.84 13.73 45.42
CA ASP A 676 -0.76 13.53 44.42
C ASP A 676 0.58 13.07 44.99
N VAL A 677 1.40 12.29 44.23
CA VAL A 677 2.88 12.28 44.32
C VAL A 677 3.54 11.96 42.96
N THR A 678 4.56 12.73 42.58
CA THR A 678 5.37 12.74 41.35
C THR A 678 6.76 12.08 41.52
N VAL A 679 7.27 11.35 40.51
CA VAL A 679 8.72 11.03 40.33
C VAL A 679 9.09 10.84 38.84
N VAL A 680 10.27 11.34 38.43
CA VAL A 680 10.85 11.39 37.05
C VAL A 680 12.19 10.64 36.97
N LEU A 681 12.50 9.92 35.87
CA LEU A 681 13.88 9.56 35.43
C LEU A 681 14.01 9.29 33.88
N PRO A 682 15.24 9.28 33.28
CA PRO A 682 15.53 9.70 31.89
C PRO A 682 16.11 8.61 30.93
N LYS A 683 16.38 8.97 29.63
CA LYS A 683 17.06 8.13 28.60
C LYS A 683 17.89 8.85 27.52
N PHE A 684 18.78 8.08 26.89
CA PHE A 684 19.72 8.38 25.76
C PHE A 684 19.28 7.76 24.41
N GLY A 685 19.94 8.17 23.30
CA GLY A 685 19.96 7.48 22.00
C GLY A 685 21.23 7.74 21.14
N GLY A 686 21.53 6.88 20.14
CA GLY A 686 22.64 7.05 19.18
C GLY A 686 22.56 6.18 17.91
N GLY A 687 23.16 6.66 16.78
CA GLY A 687 23.38 5.90 15.52
C GLY A 687 23.84 6.70 14.28
N LYS A 688 25.17 6.76 14.07
CA LYS A 688 26.07 7.07 12.90
C LYS A 688 25.52 7.58 11.53
N GLY A 689 25.46 8.91 11.38
CA GLY A 689 26.03 9.73 10.27
C GLY A 689 27.14 10.61 10.89
N PRO A 690 27.51 11.83 10.41
CA PRO A 690 28.03 12.81 11.36
C PRO A 690 26.96 12.88 12.46
N THR A 691 27.26 12.34 13.64
CA THR A 691 26.25 12.04 14.66
C THR A 691 25.74 13.36 15.22
N LYS A 692 24.74 13.94 14.55
CA LYS A 692 23.93 15.04 15.06
C LYS A 692 23.23 14.47 16.30
N ARG A 693 23.54 15.01 17.48
CA ARG A 693 22.79 14.67 18.70
C ARG A 693 21.33 15.03 18.42
N LEU A 694 20.43 14.05 18.53
CA LEU A 694 19.02 14.26 18.23
C LEU A 694 18.26 14.94 19.39
N LEU A 695 18.75 14.78 20.63
CA LEU A 695 18.20 15.38 21.85
C LEU A 695 19.38 15.69 22.81
N ASN A 696 19.38 16.88 23.41
CA ASN A 696 20.37 17.39 24.36
C ASN A 696 19.69 17.62 25.72
N GLY A 697 19.75 16.63 26.63
CA GLY A 697 19.44 16.79 28.06
C GLY A 697 18.17 17.59 28.41
N LEU A 698 17.01 17.18 27.88
CA LEU A 698 15.74 17.90 28.05
C LEU A 698 15.12 17.67 29.43
N SER A 699 14.62 18.74 30.07
CA SER A 699 13.85 18.71 31.32
C SER A 699 12.53 19.47 31.14
N GLY A 700 11.42 18.94 31.67
CA GLY A 700 10.09 19.58 31.62
C GLY A 700 9.09 18.89 32.55
N TYR A 701 7.97 19.56 32.84
CA TYR A 701 6.87 19.06 33.69
C TYR A 701 5.52 19.26 32.99
N ALA A 702 4.50 18.46 33.30
CA ALA A 702 3.15 18.64 32.78
C ALA A 702 2.14 18.53 33.93
N GLU A 703 1.19 19.45 34.01
CA GLU A 703 0.22 19.51 35.11
C GLU A 703 -1.05 18.70 34.82
N PRO A 704 -1.68 18.10 35.86
CA PRO A 704 -3.02 17.52 35.75
C PRO A 704 -4.05 18.51 35.21
N GLY A 705 -4.94 18.05 34.32
CA GLY A 705 -6.02 18.86 33.74
C GLY A 705 -5.61 19.92 32.70
N ARG A 706 -4.33 20.02 32.34
CA ARG A 706 -3.82 20.88 31.27
C ARG A 706 -3.54 20.12 29.98
N ILE A 707 -3.63 20.82 28.85
CA ILE A 707 -3.20 20.31 27.55
C ILE A 707 -1.91 21.01 27.09
N MET A 708 -0.87 20.21 26.83
CA MET A 708 0.45 20.65 26.39
C MET A 708 0.67 20.34 24.91
N ALA A 709 1.16 21.33 24.16
CA ALA A 709 1.64 21.15 22.78
C ALA A 709 3.16 21.04 22.72
N ILE A 710 3.66 20.00 22.05
CA ILE A 710 5.07 19.84 21.67
C ILE A 710 5.23 20.31 20.22
N MET A 711 6.03 21.35 20.01
CA MET A 711 6.24 21.99 18.70
C MET A 711 7.72 22.12 18.35
N GLY A 712 8.03 22.18 17.04
CA GLY A 712 9.37 22.43 16.51
C GLY A 712 9.43 22.15 15.00
N PRO A 713 10.57 22.35 14.33
CA PRO A 713 10.75 21.99 12.92
C PRO A 713 10.96 20.48 12.67
N SER A 714 10.78 20.03 11.43
CA SER A 714 11.01 18.64 11.00
C SER A 714 12.42 18.17 11.39
N GLY A 715 12.54 17.05 12.11
CA GLY A 715 13.83 16.53 12.56
C GLY A 715 14.35 17.09 13.89
N SER A 716 13.63 17.98 14.58
CA SER A 716 14.01 18.51 15.90
C SER A 716 13.91 17.50 17.07
N GLY A 717 13.61 16.23 16.78
CA GLY A 717 13.53 15.17 17.78
C GLY A 717 12.15 14.96 18.41
N LYS A 718 11.07 15.60 17.96
CA LYS A 718 9.70 15.48 18.53
C LYS A 718 9.13 14.06 18.57
N SER A 719 9.10 13.37 17.42
CA SER A 719 8.61 11.98 17.35
C SER A 719 9.53 11.06 18.14
N THR A 720 10.85 11.33 18.11
CA THR A 720 11.84 10.62 18.92
C THR A 720 11.60 10.85 20.42
N LEU A 721 11.21 12.06 20.84
CA LEU A 721 10.86 12.41 22.22
C LEU A 721 9.61 11.63 22.65
N LEU A 722 8.53 11.66 21.87
CA LEU A 722 7.32 10.87 22.14
C LEU A 722 7.61 9.37 22.18
N ASP A 723 8.44 8.84 21.27
CA ASP A 723 8.86 7.43 21.24
C ASP A 723 9.77 7.06 22.42
N THR A 724 10.54 8.00 22.98
CA THR A 724 11.42 7.78 24.14
C THR A 724 10.71 7.91 25.50
N LEU A 725 9.71 8.79 25.59
CA LEU A 725 8.88 9.01 26.78
C LEU A 725 7.78 7.94 26.92
N ALA A 726 7.41 7.28 25.83
CA ALA A 726 6.38 6.26 25.82
C ALA A 726 6.93 4.83 25.92
N VAL A 727 6.01 3.92 26.27
CA VAL A 727 6.00 2.48 26.04
C VAL A 727 6.27 1.56 27.24
N ARG A 728 7.17 1.85 28.18
CA ARG A 728 7.48 0.81 29.20
C ARG A 728 6.74 0.96 30.52
N GLU A 729 6.69 2.16 31.08
CA GLU A 729 6.17 2.41 32.43
C GLU A 729 4.68 2.81 32.42
N THR A 730 4.23 3.62 31.45
CA THR A 730 2.80 3.89 31.20
C THR A 730 2.02 2.62 30.84
N ILE A 731 2.70 1.67 30.19
CA ILE A 731 2.15 0.34 29.81
C ILE A 731 2.16 -0.65 30.99
N GLN A 732 3.00 -0.44 32.00
CA GLN A 732 2.96 -1.25 33.23
C GLN A 732 1.82 -0.80 34.16
N TYR A 733 1.49 0.49 34.20
CA TYR A 733 0.39 1.02 35.01
C TYR A 733 -0.99 0.83 34.33
N SER A 734 -1.10 1.12 33.02
CA SER A 734 -2.31 0.82 32.22
C SER A 734 -2.56 -0.68 32.01
N ALA A 735 -1.62 -1.55 32.38
CA ALA A 735 -1.81 -3.00 32.43
C ALA A 735 -2.36 -3.49 33.78
N GLN A 736 -2.28 -2.70 34.86
CA GLN A 736 -2.80 -3.06 36.19
C GLN A 736 -4.27 -2.66 36.40
N LEU A 737 -4.82 -1.75 35.59
CA LEU A 737 -6.16 -1.17 35.77
C LEU A 737 -7.15 -1.51 34.64
N ARG A 738 -6.94 -2.59 33.89
CA ARG A 738 -7.84 -2.97 32.78
C ARG A 738 -9.09 -3.68 33.28
N LEU A 739 -10.02 -2.89 33.84
CA LEU A 739 -11.41 -3.18 34.24
C LEU A 739 -11.62 -4.47 35.07
N PRO A 740 -12.30 -4.39 36.24
CA PRO A 740 -12.60 -5.58 37.02
C PRO A 740 -13.39 -6.61 36.19
N SER A 741 -13.07 -7.89 36.38
CA SER A 741 -13.58 -9.04 35.61
C SER A 741 -15.11 -9.15 35.56
N ASN A 742 -15.82 -8.45 36.45
CA ASN A 742 -17.24 -8.59 36.76
C ASN A 742 -18.17 -7.56 36.08
N MET A 743 -17.66 -6.67 35.23
CA MET A 743 -18.50 -5.68 34.54
C MET A 743 -19.38 -6.34 33.46
N SER A 744 -20.67 -6.06 33.49
CA SER A 744 -21.71 -6.56 32.58
C SER A 744 -21.56 -5.97 31.17
N THR A 745 -22.11 -6.65 30.15
CA THR A 745 -22.08 -6.13 28.76
C THR A 745 -22.79 -4.79 28.61
N ASP A 746 -23.76 -4.49 29.47
CA ASP A 746 -24.54 -3.26 29.42
C ASP A 746 -23.74 -2.07 29.94
N GLU A 747 -22.97 -2.24 31.02
CA GLU A 747 -22.04 -1.22 31.53
C GLU A 747 -20.91 -0.93 30.52
N VAL A 748 -20.41 -1.95 29.82
CA VAL A 748 -19.41 -1.75 28.76
C VAL A 748 -20.01 -0.98 27.58
N ASN A 749 -21.25 -1.31 27.19
CA ASN A 749 -21.97 -0.57 26.15
C ASN A 749 -22.25 0.87 26.57
N GLU A 750 -22.52 1.11 27.86
CA GLU A 750 -22.70 2.46 28.41
C GLU A 750 -21.40 3.26 28.34
N ILE A 751 -20.26 2.70 28.75
CA ILE A 751 -18.95 3.37 28.60
C ILE A 751 -18.63 3.66 27.13
N VAL A 752 -18.89 2.70 26.23
CA VAL A 752 -18.67 2.88 24.79
C VAL A 752 -19.58 3.97 24.23
N ASN A 753 -20.85 4.00 24.61
CA ASN A 753 -21.80 5.03 24.19
C ASN A 753 -21.40 6.40 24.75
N ASN A 754 -20.96 6.47 26.00
CA ASN A 754 -20.46 7.69 26.62
C ASN A 754 -19.23 8.23 25.89
N VAL A 755 -18.27 7.37 25.50
CA VAL A 755 -17.13 7.81 24.70
C VAL A 755 -17.53 8.19 23.27
N ILE A 756 -18.49 7.51 22.64
CA ILE A 756 -19.01 7.91 21.32
C ILE A 756 -19.63 9.31 21.37
N ILE A 757 -20.38 9.61 22.43
CA ILE A 757 -20.99 10.92 22.70
C ILE A 757 -19.89 11.96 23.00
N GLU A 758 -18.96 11.65 23.91
CA GLU A 758 -17.83 12.51 24.29
C GLU A 758 -16.95 12.86 23.09
N MET A 759 -16.82 11.95 22.12
CA MET A 759 -16.03 12.14 20.90
C MET A 759 -16.83 12.72 19.72
N GLY A 760 -18.12 13.02 19.90
CA GLY A 760 -18.99 13.57 18.85
C GLY A 760 -19.10 12.66 17.63
N LEU A 761 -19.25 11.35 17.84
CA LEU A 761 -19.32 10.34 16.79
C LEU A 761 -20.73 9.72 16.63
N GLU A 762 -21.76 10.30 17.26
CA GLU A 762 -23.14 9.79 17.28
C GLU A 762 -23.71 9.53 15.88
N ASP A 763 -23.63 10.52 14.99
CA ASP A 763 -24.16 10.45 13.62
C ASP A 763 -23.48 9.38 12.74
N CYS A 764 -22.24 9.03 13.08
CA CYS A 764 -21.41 8.09 12.33
C CYS A 764 -21.19 6.74 13.04
N ALA A 765 -21.76 6.55 14.23
CA ALA A 765 -21.55 5.35 15.05
C ALA A 765 -21.92 4.05 14.33
N GLN A 766 -22.90 4.11 13.41
CA GLN A 766 -23.33 2.98 12.59
C GLN A 766 -22.69 2.93 11.19
N ASN A 767 -21.92 3.95 10.82
CA ASN A 767 -21.23 4.00 9.53
C ASN A 767 -20.00 3.10 9.53
N LEU A 768 -19.67 2.51 8.38
CA LEU A 768 -18.42 1.78 8.21
C LEU A 768 -17.24 2.76 8.19
N ILE A 769 -16.13 2.42 8.85
CA ILE A 769 -14.88 3.20 8.82
C ILE A 769 -14.37 3.40 7.38
N GLY A 770 -14.69 2.46 6.50
CA GLY A 770 -14.37 2.50 5.08
C GLY A 770 -12.93 2.07 4.79
N ASN A 771 -12.79 1.34 3.70
CA ASN A 771 -11.51 0.94 3.13
C ASN A 771 -11.30 1.72 1.82
N TRP A 772 -10.32 1.33 1.02
CA TRP A 772 -10.00 1.99 -0.23
C TRP A 772 -11.07 1.83 -1.34
N HIS A 773 -12.06 0.95 -1.18
CA HIS A 773 -13.19 0.79 -2.12
C HIS A 773 -14.49 1.41 -1.61
N LEU A 774 -14.73 1.35 -0.30
CA LEU A 774 -15.94 1.82 0.35
C LEU A 774 -15.63 3.10 1.09
N ARG A 775 -16.18 4.21 0.59
CA ARG A 775 -16.11 5.51 1.26
C ARG A 775 -16.78 5.37 2.63
N GLY A 776 -15.98 5.43 3.68
CA GLY A 776 -16.47 5.33 5.06
C GLY A 776 -16.43 6.67 5.78
N ILE A 777 -16.22 6.61 7.10
CA ILE A 777 -16.13 7.80 7.95
C ILE A 777 -15.04 8.77 7.48
N SER A 778 -15.27 10.06 7.67
CA SER A 778 -14.36 11.13 7.24
C SER A 778 -12.99 11.03 7.91
N GLY A 779 -11.95 11.67 7.36
CA GLY A 779 -10.61 11.67 7.97
C GLY A 779 -10.62 12.17 9.42
N GLY A 780 -11.43 13.20 9.70
CA GLY A 780 -11.70 13.73 11.05
C GLY A 780 -12.34 12.71 11.98
N GLU A 781 -13.37 12.02 11.50
CA GLU A 781 -14.02 10.93 12.25
C GLU A 781 -13.06 9.77 12.52
N LYS A 782 -12.18 9.41 11.57
CA LYS A 782 -11.15 8.37 11.80
C LYS A 782 -10.17 8.76 12.89
N LYS A 783 -9.72 10.01 12.92
CA LYS A 783 -8.82 10.54 13.96
C LYS A 783 -9.51 10.53 15.32
N ARG A 784 -10.74 11.04 15.39
CA ARG A 784 -11.55 10.99 16.63
C ARG A 784 -11.77 9.56 17.09
N LEU A 785 -12.11 8.63 16.21
CA LEU A 785 -12.25 7.22 16.57
C LEU A 785 -10.93 6.62 17.08
N SER A 786 -9.78 6.99 16.50
CA SER A 786 -8.48 6.54 16.99
C SER A 786 -8.16 7.07 18.39
N ILE A 787 -8.52 8.31 18.69
CA ILE A 787 -8.35 8.90 20.03
C ILE A 787 -9.36 8.27 21.00
N ALA A 788 -10.59 8.02 20.55
CA ALA A 788 -11.65 7.37 21.32
C ALA A 788 -11.22 5.99 21.82
N LEU A 789 -10.54 5.21 20.98
CA LEU A 789 -10.00 3.89 21.34
C LEU A 789 -9.01 3.96 22.51
N GLU A 790 -8.21 5.02 22.58
CA GLU A 790 -7.27 5.23 23.69
C GLU A 790 -8.00 5.79 24.93
N ILE A 791 -8.98 6.68 24.75
CA ILE A 791 -9.79 7.29 25.82
C ILE A 791 -10.72 6.30 26.52
N ILE A 792 -11.19 5.25 25.84
CA ILE A 792 -12.00 4.17 26.47
C ILE A 792 -11.30 3.59 27.70
N THR A 793 -9.96 3.64 27.75
CA THR A 793 -9.17 3.16 28.89
C THR A 793 -9.08 4.15 30.06
N GLN A 794 -9.71 5.32 29.93
CA GLN A 794 -9.69 6.45 30.87
C GLN A 794 -8.27 6.79 31.38
N PRO A 795 -7.28 6.99 30.49
CA PRO A 795 -5.91 7.25 30.92
C PRO A 795 -5.80 8.61 31.63
N GLN A 796 -5.05 8.67 32.73
CA GLN A 796 -4.73 9.94 33.42
C GLN A 796 -3.76 10.80 32.60
N LEU A 797 -2.89 10.18 31.80
CA LEU A 797 -1.93 10.85 30.91
C LEU A 797 -2.09 10.28 29.49
N LEU A 798 -2.40 11.16 28.52
CA LEU A 798 -2.60 10.79 27.13
C LEU A 798 -1.55 11.44 26.23
N PHE A 799 -0.78 10.62 25.51
CA PHE A 799 0.16 11.08 24.48
C PHE A 799 -0.47 10.93 23.10
N LEU A 800 -0.46 12.01 22.32
CA LEU A 800 -0.99 12.01 20.95
C LEU A 800 0.06 12.52 19.97
N ASP A 801 0.43 11.68 19.01
CA ASP A 801 1.31 12.09 17.91
C ASP A 801 0.46 12.64 16.75
N GLU A 802 0.61 13.93 16.46
CA GLU A 802 -0.07 14.66 15.39
C GLU A 802 -1.59 14.37 15.26
N PRO A 803 -2.39 14.67 16.30
CA PRO A 803 -3.84 14.40 16.29
C PRO A 803 -4.60 15.19 15.22
N THR A 804 -4.04 16.31 14.73
CA THR A 804 -4.65 17.21 13.74
C THR A 804 -4.18 16.98 12.30
N SER A 805 -3.24 16.05 12.05
CA SER A 805 -2.67 15.82 10.72
C SER A 805 -3.73 15.32 9.71
N GLY A 806 -3.78 15.95 8.54
CA GLY A 806 -4.71 15.64 7.45
C GLY A 806 -6.16 16.11 7.68
N LEU A 807 -6.39 16.93 8.71
CA LEU A 807 -7.70 17.53 9.01
C LEU A 807 -7.79 18.97 8.50
N ASP A 808 -9.01 19.44 8.25
CA ASP A 808 -9.27 20.86 8.05
C ASP A 808 -9.29 21.62 9.37
N SER A 809 -9.15 22.94 9.30
CA SER A 809 -9.07 23.82 10.48
C SER A 809 -10.26 23.63 11.42
N ALA A 810 -11.47 23.38 10.88
CA ALA A 810 -12.67 23.10 11.66
C ALA A 810 -12.58 21.78 12.42
N SER A 811 -12.28 20.69 11.72
CA SER A 811 -12.15 19.38 12.35
C SER A 811 -10.99 19.32 13.33
N ALA A 812 -9.86 19.99 13.02
CA ALA A 812 -8.71 20.10 13.90
C ALA A 812 -9.04 20.87 15.19
N TYR A 813 -9.73 22.02 15.06
CA TYR A 813 -10.23 22.78 16.21
C TYR A 813 -11.18 21.94 17.05
N PHE A 814 -12.13 21.25 16.42
CA PHE A 814 -13.05 20.37 17.15
C PHE A 814 -12.31 19.27 17.91
N VAL A 815 -11.35 18.59 17.28
CA VAL A 815 -10.55 17.54 17.93
C VAL A 815 -9.79 18.09 19.13
N VAL A 816 -9.08 19.22 18.99
CA VAL A 816 -8.28 19.79 20.08
C VAL A 816 -9.16 20.39 21.18
N GLN A 817 -10.29 21.01 20.83
CA GLN A 817 -11.29 21.48 21.80
C GLN A 817 -11.85 20.33 22.61
N LEU A 818 -12.12 19.20 21.96
CA LEU A 818 -12.61 18.00 22.58
C LEU A 818 -11.56 17.41 23.52
N LEU A 819 -10.29 17.36 23.10
CA LEU A 819 -9.17 17.03 23.99
C LEU A 819 -9.07 17.98 25.19
N LYS A 820 -9.25 19.29 24.99
CA LYS A 820 -9.27 20.26 26.09
C LYS A 820 -10.43 19.99 27.05
N ASN A 821 -11.63 19.72 26.53
CA ASN A 821 -12.79 19.36 27.36
C ASN A 821 -12.54 18.06 28.15
N ILE A 822 -11.86 17.08 27.55
CA ILE A 822 -11.46 15.84 28.22
C ILE A 822 -10.41 16.09 29.31
N ALA A 823 -9.44 16.97 29.05
CA ALA A 823 -8.44 17.38 30.03
C ALA A 823 -9.10 18.07 31.23
N CYS A 824 -10.00 19.02 30.97
CA CYS A 824 -10.74 19.78 31.98
C CYS A 824 -11.97 19.04 32.58
N GLY A 825 -12.24 17.79 32.17
CA GLY A 825 -13.34 16.99 32.68
C GLY A 825 -13.15 16.56 34.14
N GLU A 826 -14.14 15.90 34.73
CA GLU A 826 -14.17 15.55 36.17
C GLU A 826 -12.95 14.74 36.66
N ASN A 827 -12.24 14.05 35.77
CA ASN A 827 -11.07 13.23 36.09
C ASN A 827 -9.70 13.92 35.88
N GLY A 828 -9.64 15.19 35.42
CA GLY A 828 -8.41 15.99 35.34
C GLY A 828 -7.25 15.35 34.56
N ARG A 829 -7.44 15.00 33.29
CA ARG A 829 -6.42 14.28 32.49
C ARG A 829 -5.33 15.22 31.97
N THR A 830 -4.06 14.81 32.03
CA THR A 830 -2.97 15.50 31.34
C THR A 830 -2.89 15.00 29.91
N ILE A 831 -2.89 15.91 28.94
CA ILE A 831 -2.78 15.56 27.52
C ILE A 831 -1.54 16.22 26.93
N ILE A 832 -0.65 15.40 26.37
CA ILE A 832 0.55 15.87 25.69
C ILE A 832 0.43 15.49 24.23
N CYS A 833 0.50 16.47 23.34
CA CYS A 833 0.38 16.22 21.91
C CYS A 833 1.52 16.86 21.12
N SER A 834 2.09 16.14 20.15
CA SER A 834 2.91 16.77 19.12
C SER A 834 1.97 17.39 18.08
N ILE A 835 2.21 18.65 17.72
CA ILE A 835 1.44 19.29 16.66
C ILE A 835 2.37 19.99 15.68
N HIS A 836 2.12 19.71 14.41
CA HIS A 836 2.76 20.36 13.30
C HIS A 836 1.86 21.52 12.82
N GLN A 837 2.21 22.75 13.22
CA GLN A 837 1.57 24.00 12.75
C GLN A 837 0.07 24.13 13.06
N PRO A 838 -0.30 24.34 14.34
CA PRO A 838 -1.68 24.65 14.69
C PRO A 838 -2.10 26.03 14.16
N SER A 839 -3.36 26.18 13.75
CA SER A 839 -3.95 27.50 13.49
C SER A 839 -3.96 28.34 14.76
N SER A 840 -4.10 29.66 14.65
CA SER A 840 -4.09 30.57 15.81
C SER A 840 -5.14 30.22 16.87
N GLU A 841 -6.29 29.67 16.44
CA GLU A 841 -7.37 29.22 17.33
C GLU A 841 -7.02 27.93 18.04
N VAL A 842 -6.49 26.95 17.30
CA VAL A 842 -6.05 25.67 17.86
C VAL A 842 -4.90 25.91 18.84
N PHE A 843 -3.98 26.82 18.50
CA PHE A 843 -2.88 27.22 19.37
C PHE A 843 -3.38 27.82 20.69
N ALA A 844 -4.42 28.66 20.65
CA ALA A 844 -5.02 29.27 21.84
C ALA A 844 -5.72 28.26 22.78
N LEU A 845 -5.96 27.03 22.33
CA LEU A 845 -6.50 25.96 23.17
C LEU A 845 -5.44 25.30 24.05
N PHE A 846 -4.15 25.44 23.73
CA PHE A 846 -3.07 24.91 24.57
C PHE A 846 -2.83 25.78 25.79
N ASP A 847 -2.68 25.11 26.93
CA ASP A 847 -2.34 25.78 28.18
C ASP A 847 -0.82 25.94 28.26
N ASP A 848 -0.08 24.87 27.94
CA ASP A 848 1.39 24.83 27.98
C ASP A 848 2.01 24.55 26.60
N LEU A 849 3.17 25.14 26.33
CA LEU A 849 3.95 24.98 25.10
C LEU A 849 5.34 24.44 25.42
N PHE A 850 5.74 23.36 24.74
CA PHE A 850 7.07 22.78 24.77
C PHE A 850 7.70 22.87 23.37
N LEU A 851 8.67 23.75 23.21
CA LEU A 851 9.20 24.14 21.92
C LEU A 851 10.64 23.64 21.74
N LEU A 852 10.86 22.84 20.71
CA LEU A 852 12.10 22.09 20.47
C LEU A 852 12.78 22.48 19.16
N SER A 853 14.09 22.68 19.20
CA SER A 853 14.93 22.78 18.00
C SER A 853 16.22 22.02 18.14
N SER A 854 16.65 21.31 17.09
CA SER A 854 17.91 20.57 17.07
C SER A 854 18.16 19.69 18.32
N GLY A 855 17.09 19.25 18.99
CA GLY A 855 17.16 18.47 20.22
C GLY A 855 17.26 19.25 21.53
N GLU A 856 17.19 20.58 21.52
CA GLU A 856 17.22 21.48 22.68
C GLU A 856 15.86 22.13 22.93
N THR A 857 15.57 22.43 24.20
CA THR A 857 14.38 23.20 24.61
C THR A 857 14.65 24.68 24.37
N ILE A 858 13.87 25.32 23.51
CA ILE A 858 13.92 26.77 23.28
C ILE A 858 12.96 27.51 24.20
N TYR A 859 11.78 26.93 24.41
CA TYR A 859 10.77 27.51 25.27
C TYR A 859 9.97 26.40 25.94
N PHE A 860 9.72 26.57 27.23
CA PHE A 860 8.86 25.71 28.01
C PHE A 860 8.12 26.53 29.06
N GLY A 861 6.79 26.54 28.99
CA GLY A 861 5.93 27.35 29.86
C GLY A 861 4.55 27.59 29.26
N GLU A 862 3.78 28.52 29.83
CA GLU A 862 2.42 28.81 29.37
C GLU A 862 2.39 29.36 27.94
N ALA A 863 1.53 28.81 27.08
CA ALA A 863 1.47 29.18 25.66
C ALA A 863 1.19 30.68 25.42
N LYS A 864 0.51 31.35 26.36
CA LYS A 864 0.21 32.78 26.29
C LYS A 864 1.45 33.67 26.45
N LEU A 865 2.37 33.28 27.34
CA LEU A 865 3.58 34.02 27.65
C LEU A 865 4.66 33.84 26.58
N ALA A 866 4.54 32.82 25.72
CA ALA A 866 5.47 32.59 24.62
C ALA A 866 5.58 33.80 23.67
N VAL A 867 4.49 34.53 23.41
CA VAL A 867 4.50 35.69 22.51
C VAL A 867 5.32 36.84 23.12
N GLU A 868 5.21 37.06 24.42
CA GLU A 868 5.97 38.07 25.17
C GLU A 868 7.45 37.68 25.24
N PHE A 869 7.75 36.42 25.56
CA PHE A 869 9.13 35.89 25.58
C PHE A 869 9.88 36.11 24.26
N PHE A 870 9.27 35.77 23.12
CA PHE A 870 9.90 36.03 21.81
C PHE A 870 9.98 37.53 21.48
N GLY A 871 9.01 38.33 21.95
CA GLY A 871 9.03 39.80 21.82
C GLY A 871 10.19 40.44 22.56
N ASP A 872 10.37 40.08 23.84
CA ASP A 872 11.46 40.56 24.69
C ASP A 872 12.82 40.09 24.19
N SER A 873 12.87 38.92 23.52
CA SER A 873 14.06 38.38 22.87
C SER A 873 14.36 38.99 21.48
N GLY A 874 13.63 40.04 21.07
CA GLY A 874 13.86 40.75 19.79
C GLY A 874 13.16 40.16 18.56
N PHE A 875 12.37 39.10 18.72
CA PHE A 875 11.62 38.41 17.66
C PHE A 875 10.11 38.65 17.77
N ALA A 876 9.68 39.91 17.82
CA ALA A 876 8.26 40.26 17.93
C ALA A 876 7.42 39.71 16.76
N CYS A 877 6.24 39.16 17.08
CA CYS A 877 5.33 38.59 16.09
C CYS A 877 4.63 39.71 15.27
N PRO A 878 4.78 39.73 13.93
CA PRO A 878 4.13 40.71 13.07
C PRO A 878 2.59 40.68 13.14
N THR A 879 1.95 41.80 12.83
CA THR A 879 0.49 41.87 12.69
C THR A 879 -0.01 40.97 11.55
N ARG A 880 -1.11 40.25 11.78
CA ARG A 880 -1.75 39.25 10.89
C ARG A 880 -0.95 37.99 10.62
N ARG A 881 -0.02 37.65 11.52
CA ARG A 881 0.73 36.40 11.52
C ARG A 881 0.27 35.47 12.65
N ASN A 882 0.21 34.18 12.36
CA ASN A 882 -0.05 33.16 13.38
C ASN A 882 1.18 33.01 14.30
N PRO A 883 1.05 33.13 15.63
CA PRO A 883 2.17 32.99 16.56
C PRO A 883 2.89 31.65 16.46
N ALA A 884 2.15 30.56 16.30
CA ALA A 884 2.70 29.22 16.13
C ALA A 884 3.65 29.10 14.93
N ASP A 885 3.27 29.69 13.79
CA ASP A 885 4.09 29.71 12.58
C ASP A 885 5.32 30.64 12.73
N HIS A 886 5.16 31.74 13.45
CA HIS A 886 6.25 32.67 13.76
C HIS A 886 7.33 32.00 14.61
N PHE A 887 6.95 31.32 15.70
CA PHE A 887 7.89 30.59 16.55
C PHE A 887 8.66 29.52 15.79
N LEU A 888 7.97 28.68 15.02
CA LEU A 888 8.61 27.63 14.22
C LEU A 888 9.62 28.18 13.20
N ARG A 889 9.35 29.38 12.66
CA ARG A 889 10.27 30.07 11.76
C ARG A 889 11.51 30.58 12.48
N CYS A 890 11.35 31.28 13.61
CA CYS A 890 12.47 31.80 14.41
C CYS A 890 13.44 30.69 14.85
N ILE A 891 12.94 29.46 14.92
CA ILE A 891 13.62 28.31 15.50
C ILE A 891 14.30 27.41 14.46
N ASN A 892 13.88 27.51 13.20
CA ASN A 892 14.41 26.67 12.16
C ASN A 892 15.86 27.08 11.86
N SER A 893 16.79 26.16 12.11
CA SER A 893 18.23 26.38 12.06
C SER A 893 18.77 26.30 10.63
N ASP A 894 18.54 27.37 9.87
CA ASP A 894 19.58 27.92 8.99
C ASP A 894 20.43 28.99 9.73
N PHE A 895 20.35 29.06 11.07
CA PHE A 895 21.18 29.89 11.93
C PHE A 895 21.53 29.16 13.24
N ASP A 896 22.80 29.28 13.66
CA ASP A 896 23.51 28.44 14.63
C ASP A 896 23.38 28.80 16.13
N ASP A 897 23.69 27.76 16.94
CA ASP A 897 24.31 27.63 18.29
C ASP A 897 23.88 28.49 19.50
N VAL A 898 23.55 27.81 20.63
CA VAL A 898 24.34 27.78 21.90
C VAL A 898 23.57 27.10 23.08
N THR A 899 24.18 26.01 23.58
CA THR A 899 24.17 25.40 24.95
C THR A 899 22.97 24.68 25.59
N ALA A 900 23.25 23.46 26.06
CA ALA A 900 22.71 22.90 27.30
C ALA A 900 23.75 22.01 28.03
N THR A 901 23.86 22.16 29.36
CA THR A 901 24.72 21.34 30.23
C THR A 901 23.94 20.84 31.47
N LEU A 902 24.25 19.60 31.91
CA LEU A 902 24.07 19.00 33.26
C LEU A 902 22.63 18.60 33.64
N ILE A 903 22.26 17.43 34.19
CA ILE A 903 22.76 16.44 35.19
C ILE A 903 22.07 15.07 34.86
N GLY A 904 22.64 13.85 34.91
CA GLY A 904 23.13 13.07 36.04
C GLY A 904 22.03 12.16 36.67
N SER A 905 22.00 10.85 36.39
CA SER A 905 21.08 9.88 37.06
C SER A 905 21.77 8.61 37.55
N ARG A 906 21.23 8.01 38.63
CA ARG A 906 21.49 6.64 39.08
C ARG A 906 20.20 5.88 39.41
N ARG A 907 20.29 4.55 39.24
CA ARG A 907 19.26 3.49 39.13
C ARG A 907 18.64 3.06 40.47
N ILE A 908 17.51 2.33 40.40
CA ILE A 908 17.23 1.04 41.10
C ILE A 908 16.15 0.22 40.34
N ASN A 909 16.20 -1.11 40.54
CA ASN A 909 15.44 -2.20 39.89
C ASN A 909 13.98 -2.34 40.36
N ILE A 910 13.14 -2.90 39.49
CA ILE A 910 11.74 -3.28 39.74
C ILE A 910 11.57 -4.81 39.74
N LEU A 911 10.90 -5.32 40.77
CA LEU A 911 10.43 -6.69 40.92
C LEU A 911 9.14 -6.95 40.11
N TYR A 912 8.98 -8.20 39.65
CA TYR A 912 7.87 -8.74 38.86
C TYR A 912 6.64 -9.11 39.71
N LEU A 913 5.42 -9.00 39.13
CA LEU A 913 4.18 -9.82 39.34
C LEU A 913 2.98 -9.09 38.66
N LYS A 914 1.86 -9.65 38.17
CA LYS A 914 1.28 -11.00 37.91
C LYS A 914 0.20 -10.82 36.79
N LYS A 915 -0.29 -11.91 36.15
CA LYS A 915 -0.95 -11.96 34.83
C LYS A 915 -2.51 -12.07 34.90
N VAL A 916 -3.25 -11.32 34.06
CA VAL A 916 -4.72 -11.35 33.91
C VAL A 916 -5.21 -12.47 32.97
N GLU A 917 -6.46 -12.92 33.16
CA GLU A 917 -7.13 -14.08 32.55
C GLU A 917 -7.39 -13.97 31.04
N GLY A 918 -7.01 -15.01 30.29
CA GLY A 918 -6.95 -14.98 28.82
C GLY A 918 -8.26 -15.22 28.07
N ALA A 919 -9.32 -15.75 28.71
CA ALA A 919 -10.52 -16.22 28.00
C ALA A 919 -11.42 -15.08 27.45
N LYS A 920 -11.63 -14.02 28.23
CA LYS A 920 -12.45 -12.84 27.83
C LYS A 920 -11.83 -12.09 26.65
N GLN A 921 -10.49 -12.02 26.60
CA GLN A 921 -9.75 -11.40 25.49
C GLN A 921 -9.92 -12.16 24.15
N VAL A 922 -10.02 -13.48 24.21
CA VAL A 922 -10.21 -14.33 23.01
C VAL A 922 -11.58 -14.10 22.39
N GLY A 923 -12.64 -14.01 23.20
CA GLY A 923 -14.01 -13.80 22.71
C GLY A 923 -14.19 -12.47 21.95
N LEU A 924 -13.70 -11.37 22.53
CA LEU A 924 -13.77 -10.02 21.93
C LEU A 924 -12.95 -9.91 20.64
N SER A 925 -11.72 -10.43 20.67
CA SER A 925 -10.86 -10.43 19.49
C SER A 925 -11.47 -11.26 18.35
N ASN A 926 -12.12 -12.39 18.67
CA ASN A 926 -12.77 -13.25 17.69
C ASN A 926 -14.00 -12.59 17.04
N CYS A 927 -14.83 -11.91 17.84
CA CYS A 927 -15.99 -11.17 17.32
C CYS A 927 -15.56 -10.06 16.34
N ARG A 928 -14.48 -9.33 16.66
CA ARG A 928 -13.90 -8.32 15.77
C ARG A 928 -13.39 -8.95 14.47
N SER A 929 -12.61 -10.02 14.57
CA SER A 929 -12.05 -10.71 13.40
C SER A 929 -13.15 -11.21 12.47
N LEU A 930 -14.18 -11.89 13.00
CA LEU A 930 -15.34 -12.35 12.24
C LEU A 930 -16.13 -11.20 11.57
N LYS A 931 -16.24 -10.06 12.26
CA LYS A 931 -16.91 -8.87 11.71
C LYS A 931 -16.08 -8.22 10.60
N ASN A 932 -14.75 -8.20 10.72
CA ASN A 932 -13.86 -7.73 9.65
C ASN A 932 -13.90 -8.65 8.44
N MET A 933 -13.81 -9.97 8.65
CA MET A 933 -13.87 -10.97 7.58
C MET A 933 -15.21 -10.95 6.83
N SER A 934 -16.34 -10.78 7.55
CA SER A 934 -17.66 -10.66 6.90
C SER A 934 -17.84 -9.34 6.15
N ARG A 935 -17.15 -8.27 6.56
CA ARG A 935 -17.17 -6.95 5.90
C ARG A 935 -16.25 -6.86 4.69
N ASP A 936 -15.14 -7.61 4.66
CA ASP A 936 -14.27 -7.75 3.48
C ASP A 936 -14.86 -8.74 2.46
N PHE A 937 -16.11 -8.44 2.05
CA PHE A 937 -16.97 -9.29 1.24
C PHE A 937 -16.31 -9.77 -0.05
N GLY A 938 -15.53 -8.92 -0.74
CA GLY A 938 -14.94 -9.29 -2.02
C GLY A 938 -13.91 -10.43 -1.95
N TYR A 939 -13.14 -10.52 -0.85
CA TYR A 939 -11.92 -11.35 -0.82
C TYR A 939 -12.19 -12.81 -0.45
N TYR A 940 -12.86 -13.02 0.69
CA TYR A 940 -13.19 -14.37 1.15
C TYR A 940 -14.20 -15.06 0.21
N TRP A 941 -15.17 -14.32 -0.34
CA TRP A 941 -16.09 -14.86 -1.33
C TRP A 941 -15.40 -15.19 -2.65
N LEU A 942 -14.46 -14.37 -3.14
CA LEU A 942 -13.70 -14.73 -4.34
C LEU A 942 -12.91 -16.02 -4.12
N ARG A 943 -12.30 -16.20 -2.94
CA ARG A 943 -11.58 -17.44 -2.59
C ARG A 943 -12.53 -18.64 -2.63
N ILE A 944 -13.70 -18.54 -2.01
CA ILE A 944 -14.74 -19.58 -2.04
C ILE A 944 -15.15 -19.89 -3.49
N ILE A 945 -15.45 -18.88 -4.30
CA ILE A 945 -15.86 -19.03 -5.70
C ILE A 945 -14.77 -19.74 -6.51
N VAL A 946 -13.50 -19.33 -6.37
CA VAL A 946 -12.39 -19.97 -7.08
C VAL A 946 -12.19 -21.41 -6.65
N TYR A 947 -12.34 -21.73 -5.36
CA TYR A 947 -12.31 -23.11 -4.87
C TYR A 947 -13.46 -23.96 -5.44
N ILE A 948 -14.67 -23.41 -5.51
CA ILE A 948 -15.82 -24.09 -6.13
C ILE A 948 -15.56 -24.33 -7.62
N ILE A 949 -15.12 -23.32 -8.37
CA ILE A 949 -14.78 -23.45 -9.80
C ILE A 949 -13.69 -24.52 -10.01
N LEU A 950 -12.64 -24.50 -9.18
CA LEU A 950 -11.56 -25.48 -9.26
C LEU A 950 -12.07 -26.89 -8.90
N SER A 951 -12.98 -27.03 -7.93
CA SER A 951 -13.59 -28.30 -7.54
C SER A 951 -14.49 -28.88 -8.63
N ILE A 952 -15.29 -28.04 -9.28
CA ILE A 952 -16.06 -28.42 -10.48
C ILE A 952 -15.12 -28.84 -11.60
N SER A 953 -14.00 -28.12 -11.76
CA SER A 953 -12.99 -28.45 -12.77
C SER A 953 -12.38 -29.83 -12.52
N VAL A 954 -11.93 -30.10 -11.29
CA VAL A 954 -11.40 -31.41 -10.88
C VAL A 954 -12.46 -32.50 -11.06
N GLY A 955 -13.67 -32.29 -10.55
CA GLY A 955 -14.74 -33.29 -10.63
C GLY A 955 -15.16 -33.61 -12.06
N THR A 956 -15.17 -32.63 -12.97
CA THR A 956 -15.50 -32.86 -14.39
C THR A 956 -14.34 -33.46 -15.18
N VAL A 957 -13.08 -33.09 -14.89
CA VAL A 957 -11.91 -33.74 -15.50
C VAL A 957 -11.79 -35.19 -15.07
N PHE A 958 -12.10 -35.50 -13.81
CA PHE A 958 -12.10 -36.86 -13.24
C PHE A 958 -13.50 -37.45 -13.17
N TYR A 959 -14.38 -37.11 -14.11
CA TYR A 959 -15.74 -37.62 -14.11
C TYR A 959 -15.76 -39.16 -14.26
N ASP A 960 -16.48 -39.82 -13.36
CA ASP A 960 -16.78 -41.25 -13.33
C ASP A 960 -15.58 -42.16 -13.64
N VAL A 961 -14.62 -42.22 -12.72
CA VAL A 961 -13.37 -42.98 -12.91
C VAL A 961 -13.58 -44.51 -12.85
N GLY A 962 -14.68 -44.99 -12.26
CA GLY A 962 -14.99 -46.42 -12.15
C GLY A 962 -13.95 -47.23 -11.36
N THR A 963 -13.90 -48.55 -11.62
CA THR A 963 -12.93 -49.53 -11.04
C THR A 963 -12.13 -50.28 -12.11
N GLY A 964 -12.17 -49.81 -13.37
CA GLY A 964 -11.43 -50.42 -14.47
C GLY A 964 -9.91 -50.23 -14.37
N HIS A 965 -9.20 -50.74 -15.37
CA HIS A 965 -7.73 -50.80 -15.44
C HIS A 965 -6.98 -49.50 -15.07
N ASN A 966 -7.45 -48.35 -15.57
CA ASN A 966 -6.82 -47.04 -15.33
C ASN A 966 -7.36 -46.31 -14.09
N ALA A 967 -8.32 -46.91 -13.38
CA ALA A 967 -9.05 -46.24 -12.30
C ALA A 967 -8.14 -45.91 -11.11
N VAL A 968 -7.22 -46.80 -10.76
CA VAL A 968 -6.30 -46.61 -9.63
C VAL A 968 -5.38 -45.40 -9.86
N ILE A 969 -4.81 -45.29 -11.06
CA ILE A 969 -3.92 -44.18 -11.43
C ILE A 969 -4.70 -42.87 -11.48
N ALA A 970 -5.89 -42.86 -12.06
CA ALA A 970 -6.74 -41.67 -12.14
C ALA A 970 -7.24 -41.21 -10.75
N ARG A 971 -7.62 -42.14 -9.86
CA ARG A 971 -7.96 -41.86 -8.45
C ARG A 971 -6.76 -41.30 -7.69
N GLY A 972 -5.58 -41.87 -7.88
CA GLY A 972 -4.33 -41.36 -7.30
C GLY A 972 -3.94 -39.97 -7.81
N ALA A 973 -4.13 -39.70 -9.10
CA ALA A 973 -3.89 -38.38 -9.68
C ALA A 973 -4.87 -37.31 -9.20
N CYS A 974 -6.15 -37.67 -9.06
CA CYS A 974 -7.15 -36.80 -8.44
C CYS A 974 -6.78 -36.51 -6.97
N GLY A 975 -6.44 -37.54 -6.20
CA GLY A 975 -5.99 -37.41 -4.81
C GLY A 975 -4.74 -36.55 -4.67
N GLY A 976 -3.73 -36.75 -5.53
CA GLY A 976 -2.50 -35.96 -5.56
C GLY A 976 -2.71 -34.49 -5.97
N PHE A 977 -3.65 -34.21 -6.89
CA PHE A 977 -4.01 -32.84 -7.24
C PHE A 977 -4.75 -32.14 -6.11
N ILE A 978 -5.68 -32.83 -5.43
CA ILE A 978 -6.40 -32.29 -4.28
C ILE A 978 -5.44 -32.04 -3.11
N SER A 979 -4.63 -33.04 -2.72
CA SER A 979 -3.72 -32.93 -1.58
C SER A 979 -2.56 -31.96 -1.84
N GLY A 980 -2.08 -31.85 -3.09
CA GLY A 980 -1.01 -30.94 -3.49
C GLY A 980 -1.52 -29.54 -3.84
N PHE A 981 -2.23 -29.42 -4.96
CA PHE A 981 -2.56 -28.12 -5.56
C PHE A 981 -3.72 -27.40 -4.87
N MET A 982 -4.81 -28.08 -4.54
CA MET A 982 -5.94 -27.42 -3.87
C MET A 982 -5.60 -26.94 -2.46
N THR A 983 -4.71 -27.64 -1.75
CA THR A 983 -4.21 -27.19 -0.45
C THR A 983 -3.25 -26.01 -0.62
N PHE A 984 -2.37 -26.05 -1.62
CA PHE A 984 -1.46 -24.96 -1.99
C PHE A 984 -2.19 -23.63 -2.23
N MET A 985 -3.36 -23.64 -2.88
CA MET A 985 -4.17 -22.44 -3.17
C MET A 985 -4.49 -21.58 -1.93
N SER A 986 -4.37 -22.13 -0.73
CA SER A 986 -4.53 -21.38 0.52
C SER A 986 -3.44 -20.34 0.78
N ILE A 987 -2.30 -20.40 0.06
CA ILE A 987 -1.25 -19.38 0.10
C ILE A 987 -1.77 -17.97 -0.25
N GLY A 988 -2.88 -17.89 -0.99
CA GLY A 988 -3.57 -16.62 -1.27
C GLY A 988 -3.98 -15.86 0.01
N GLY A 989 -4.16 -16.57 1.13
CA GLY A 989 -4.39 -16.07 2.49
C GLY A 989 -3.28 -15.17 3.06
N PHE A 990 -2.05 -15.37 2.58
CA PHE A 990 -0.85 -14.84 3.23
C PHE A 990 -0.75 -13.32 3.29
N PRO A 991 -1.05 -12.53 2.24
CA PRO A 991 -0.86 -11.09 2.32
C PRO A 991 -1.89 -10.41 3.25
N SER A 992 -3.12 -10.95 3.33
CA SER A 992 -4.12 -10.51 4.32
C SER A 992 -3.60 -10.71 5.74
N PHE A 993 -2.95 -11.84 6.00
CA PHE A 993 -2.34 -12.12 7.30
C PHE A 993 -1.19 -11.16 7.65
N ILE A 994 -0.37 -10.76 6.68
CA ILE A 994 0.69 -9.76 6.90
C ILE A 994 0.10 -8.40 7.29
N GLU A 995 -1.02 -8.00 6.71
CA GLU A 995 -1.73 -6.77 7.11
C GLU A 995 -2.27 -6.87 8.53
N GLU A 996 -2.91 -7.99 8.89
CA GLU A 996 -3.31 -8.26 10.28
C GLU A 996 -2.13 -8.27 11.24
N MET A 997 -0.97 -8.82 10.84
CA MET A 997 0.21 -8.86 11.68
C MET A 997 0.79 -7.47 11.94
N LYS A 998 0.71 -6.53 10.98
CA LYS A 998 1.08 -5.11 11.22
C LYS A 998 0.16 -4.44 12.23
N ILE A 999 -1.14 -4.71 12.14
CA ILE A 999 -2.14 -4.22 13.11
C ILE A 999 -1.86 -4.85 14.48
N PHE A 1000 -1.59 -6.15 14.52
CA PHE A 1000 -1.19 -6.86 15.74
C PHE A 1000 0.09 -6.27 16.34
N GLU A 1001 1.14 -6.02 15.56
CA GLU A 1001 2.38 -5.41 16.07
C GLU A 1001 2.11 -4.03 16.68
N LYS A 1002 1.21 -3.23 16.07
CA LYS A 1002 0.76 -1.93 16.62
C LYS A 1002 -0.03 -2.12 17.92
N GLU A 1003 -1.04 -2.98 17.92
CA GLU A 1003 -1.91 -3.22 19.09
C GLU A 1003 -1.19 -3.92 20.24
N ARG A 1004 -0.21 -4.76 19.91
CA ARG A 1004 0.67 -5.49 20.83
C ARG A 1004 1.72 -4.57 21.44
N LYS A 1005 2.24 -3.58 20.70
CA LYS A 1005 3.01 -2.47 21.29
C LYS A 1005 2.19 -1.77 22.37
N SER A 1006 0.88 -1.59 22.15
CA SER A 1006 -0.09 -1.10 23.15
C SER A 1006 -0.63 -2.19 24.11
N ARG A 1007 -0.07 -3.40 24.08
CA ARG A 1007 -0.43 -4.60 24.87
C ARG A 1007 -1.93 -5.00 24.88
N HIS A 1008 -2.74 -4.66 23.89
CA HIS A 1008 -4.20 -4.94 23.90
C HIS A 1008 -4.57 -6.41 24.16
N TYR A 1009 -3.83 -7.36 23.57
CA TYR A 1009 -4.03 -8.81 23.80
C TYR A 1009 -2.73 -9.60 23.63
N GLY A 1010 -2.68 -10.80 24.23
CA GLY A 1010 -1.57 -11.75 24.19
C GLY A 1010 -1.26 -12.31 22.80
N VAL A 1011 -0.01 -12.74 22.56
CA VAL A 1011 0.36 -13.53 21.36
C VAL A 1011 -0.53 -14.78 21.23
N GLY A 1012 -0.80 -15.46 22.35
CA GLY A 1012 -1.68 -16.64 22.36
C GLY A 1012 -3.14 -16.32 22.04
N VAL A 1013 -3.63 -15.15 22.46
CA VAL A 1013 -4.99 -14.68 22.18
C VAL A 1013 -5.14 -14.36 20.69
N PHE A 1014 -4.14 -13.69 20.10
CA PHE A 1014 -4.10 -13.39 18.68
C PHE A 1014 -4.19 -14.66 17.83
N ILE A 1015 -3.34 -15.64 18.12
CA ILE A 1015 -3.26 -16.89 17.35
C ILE A 1015 -4.58 -17.67 17.45
N LEU A 1016 -5.12 -17.77 18.67
CA LEU A 1016 -6.37 -18.50 18.90
C LEU A 1016 -7.56 -17.79 18.26
N SER A 1017 -7.63 -16.46 18.35
CA SER A 1017 -8.67 -15.66 17.71
C SER A 1017 -8.63 -15.75 16.20
N ASN A 1018 -7.44 -15.65 15.60
CA ASN A 1018 -7.25 -15.81 14.15
C ASN A 1018 -7.67 -17.21 13.67
N PHE A 1019 -7.35 -18.26 14.44
CA PHE A 1019 -7.78 -19.63 14.10
C PHE A 1019 -9.30 -19.81 14.19
N ILE A 1020 -9.93 -19.36 15.28
CA ILE A 1020 -11.38 -19.53 15.47
C ILE A 1020 -12.17 -18.71 14.45
N SER A 1021 -11.72 -17.49 14.12
CA SER A 1021 -12.42 -16.63 13.16
C SER A 1021 -12.32 -17.14 11.71
N SER A 1022 -11.21 -17.78 11.33
CA SER A 1022 -11.04 -18.37 10.00
C SER A 1022 -11.76 -19.70 9.82
N PHE A 1023 -12.00 -20.45 10.91
CA PHE A 1023 -12.51 -21.82 10.88
C PHE A 1023 -13.85 -21.98 10.10
N PRO A 1024 -14.90 -21.15 10.28
CA PRO A 1024 -16.16 -21.34 9.54
C PRO A 1024 -16.00 -21.24 8.02
N PHE A 1025 -15.17 -20.31 7.54
CA PHE A 1025 -14.90 -20.14 6.11
C PHE A 1025 -14.11 -21.31 5.53
N LEU A 1026 -13.15 -21.84 6.30
CA LEU A 1026 -12.37 -23.01 5.93
C LEU A 1026 -13.23 -24.28 5.87
N VAL A 1027 -14.16 -24.44 6.83
CA VAL A 1027 -15.15 -25.52 6.81
C VAL A 1027 -16.03 -25.40 5.57
N PHE A 1028 -16.56 -24.22 5.28
CA PHE A 1028 -17.39 -24.03 4.08
C PHE A 1028 -16.64 -24.34 2.79
N MET A 1029 -15.40 -23.85 2.64
CA MET A 1029 -14.55 -24.13 1.46
C MET A 1029 -14.24 -25.62 1.31
N SER A 1030 -13.82 -26.28 2.38
CA SER A 1030 -13.46 -27.71 2.34
C SER A 1030 -14.69 -28.60 2.13
N MET A 1031 -15.81 -28.32 2.80
CA MET A 1031 -17.06 -29.07 2.65
C MET A 1031 -17.64 -28.93 1.24
N SER A 1032 -17.72 -27.71 0.70
CA SER A 1032 -18.22 -27.48 -0.67
C SER A 1032 -17.31 -28.12 -1.71
N SER A 1033 -15.99 -27.98 -1.56
CA SER A 1033 -15.00 -28.59 -2.46
C SER A 1033 -15.08 -30.11 -2.44
N ALA A 1034 -15.09 -30.73 -1.25
CA ALA A 1034 -15.21 -32.17 -1.09
C ALA A 1034 -16.56 -32.68 -1.59
N ALA A 1035 -17.67 -31.98 -1.34
CA ALA A 1035 -18.99 -32.40 -1.81
C ALA A 1035 -19.04 -32.49 -3.34
N ILE A 1036 -18.46 -31.51 -4.03
CA ILE A 1036 -18.41 -31.47 -5.50
C ILE A 1036 -17.48 -32.54 -6.03
N THR A 1037 -16.23 -32.62 -5.55
CA THR A 1037 -15.24 -33.56 -6.08
C THR A 1037 -15.63 -35.01 -5.78
N TYR A 1038 -16.06 -35.30 -4.55
CA TYR A 1038 -16.43 -36.66 -4.14
C TYR A 1038 -17.63 -37.20 -4.93
N SER A 1039 -18.63 -36.34 -5.18
CA SER A 1039 -19.83 -36.72 -5.92
C SER A 1039 -19.55 -36.93 -7.41
N LEU A 1040 -18.76 -36.05 -8.05
CA LEU A 1040 -18.50 -36.13 -9.49
C LEU A 1040 -17.49 -37.22 -9.87
N VAL A 1041 -16.50 -37.47 -9.02
CA VAL A 1041 -15.47 -38.51 -9.25
C VAL A 1041 -16.01 -39.91 -8.95
N LYS A 1042 -17.07 -40.02 -8.13
CA LYS A 1042 -17.63 -41.28 -7.60
C LYS A 1042 -16.57 -42.09 -6.84
N PHE A 1043 -15.99 -41.46 -5.81
CA PHE A 1043 -15.19 -42.15 -4.80
C PHE A 1043 -16.04 -43.14 -3.99
N HIS A 1044 -15.41 -43.94 -3.13
CA HIS A 1044 -16.07 -45.00 -2.37
C HIS A 1044 -17.41 -44.54 -1.75
N PRO A 1045 -18.56 -45.19 -2.02
CA PRO A 1045 -19.84 -44.72 -1.49
C PRO A 1045 -19.86 -44.81 0.05
N GLY A 1046 -20.43 -43.79 0.70
CA GLY A 1046 -20.65 -43.78 2.16
C GLY A 1046 -20.40 -42.43 2.82
N PHE A 1047 -21.30 -42.05 3.74
CA PHE A 1047 -21.23 -40.77 4.45
C PHE A 1047 -19.93 -40.59 5.25
N PHE A 1048 -19.46 -41.63 5.95
CA PHE A 1048 -18.21 -41.56 6.72
C PHE A 1048 -16.96 -41.43 5.84
N HIS A 1049 -16.96 -42.02 4.64
CA HIS A 1049 -15.86 -41.89 3.68
C HIS A 1049 -15.79 -40.46 3.11
N PHE A 1050 -16.95 -39.88 2.79
CA PHE A 1050 -17.07 -38.48 2.40
C PHE A 1050 -16.61 -37.53 3.52
N LEU A 1051 -17.10 -37.74 4.75
CA LEU A 1051 -16.75 -36.90 5.90
C LEU A 1051 -15.25 -36.94 6.18
N TYR A 1052 -14.63 -38.11 6.08
CA TYR A 1052 -13.18 -38.25 6.22
C TYR A 1052 -12.43 -37.43 5.16
N ALA A 1053 -12.83 -37.51 3.89
CA ALA A 1053 -12.20 -36.73 2.81
C ALA A 1053 -12.33 -35.22 3.04
N ALA A 1054 -13.49 -34.76 3.53
CA ALA A 1054 -13.70 -33.35 3.87
C ALA A 1054 -12.82 -32.89 5.04
N ILE A 1055 -12.67 -33.71 6.10
CA ILE A 1055 -11.81 -33.41 7.25
C ILE A 1055 -10.32 -33.41 6.86
N VAL A 1056 -9.89 -34.33 5.99
CA VAL A 1056 -8.52 -34.34 5.47
C VAL A 1056 -8.23 -33.08 4.64
N LEU A 1057 -9.18 -32.64 3.81
CA LEU A 1057 -9.02 -31.40 3.06
C LEU A 1057 -8.98 -30.17 3.97
N LEU A 1058 -9.87 -30.08 4.97
CA LEU A 1058 -9.89 -29.01 5.97
C LEU A 1058 -8.59 -28.92 6.77
N SER A 1059 -8.13 -30.06 7.30
CA SER A 1059 -6.87 -30.15 8.06
C SER A 1059 -5.66 -29.81 7.18
N SER A 1060 -5.63 -30.24 5.92
CA SER A 1060 -4.53 -29.91 5.02
C SER A 1060 -4.49 -28.41 4.66
N ILE A 1061 -5.64 -27.78 4.39
CA ILE A 1061 -5.72 -26.33 4.13
C ILE A 1061 -5.24 -25.54 5.37
N THR A 1062 -5.69 -25.92 6.57
CA THR A 1062 -5.28 -25.26 7.81
C THR A 1062 -3.79 -25.43 8.13
N VAL A 1063 -3.18 -26.58 7.78
CA VAL A 1063 -1.73 -26.79 7.89
C VAL A 1063 -0.96 -25.79 7.03
N VAL A 1064 -1.37 -25.59 5.77
CA VAL A 1064 -0.71 -24.65 4.86
C VAL A 1064 -0.81 -23.22 5.39
N GLU A 1065 -1.99 -22.77 5.82
CA GLU A 1065 -2.13 -21.43 6.41
C GLU A 1065 -1.23 -21.26 7.64
N SER A 1066 -1.12 -22.29 8.48
CA SER A 1066 -0.25 -22.28 9.67
C SER A 1066 1.24 -22.25 9.31
N CYS A 1067 1.65 -22.99 8.28
CA CYS A 1067 3.00 -22.95 7.74
C CYS A 1067 3.34 -21.54 7.21
N MET A 1068 2.41 -20.91 6.50
CA MET A 1068 2.58 -19.55 5.98
C MET A 1068 2.68 -18.50 7.10
N MET A 1069 1.99 -18.67 8.21
CA MET A 1069 2.18 -17.80 9.38
C MET A 1069 3.60 -17.90 9.96
N VAL A 1070 4.19 -19.09 9.99
CA VAL A 1070 5.59 -19.27 10.41
C VAL A 1070 6.54 -18.54 9.45
N VAL A 1071 6.33 -18.66 8.13
CA VAL A 1071 7.12 -17.94 7.12
C VAL A 1071 7.00 -16.42 7.29
N ALA A 1072 5.82 -15.92 7.64
CA ALA A 1072 5.56 -14.50 7.88
C ALA A 1072 6.45 -13.89 8.98
N CYS A 1073 6.92 -14.69 9.94
CA CYS A 1073 7.80 -14.22 11.01
C CYS A 1073 9.23 -13.93 10.55
N PHE A 1074 9.73 -14.67 9.57
CA PHE A 1074 11.12 -14.60 9.11
C PHE A 1074 11.29 -13.67 7.92
N VAL A 1075 10.24 -13.51 7.13
CA VAL A 1075 10.31 -12.75 5.90
C VAL A 1075 9.82 -11.32 6.15
N PRO A 1076 10.62 -10.29 5.80
CA PRO A 1076 10.22 -8.89 6.03
C PRO A 1076 9.04 -8.44 5.14
N ASN A 1077 8.68 -9.27 4.17
CA ASN A 1077 8.12 -8.88 2.89
C ASN A 1077 7.08 -9.91 2.41
N PHE A 1078 5.86 -9.48 2.06
CA PHE A 1078 4.84 -10.44 1.61
C PHE A 1078 5.18 -11.09 0.25
N THR A 1079 5.82 -10.35 -0.67
CA THR A 1079 6.26 -10.88 -1.98
C THR A 1079 7.28 -12.01 -1.81
N MET A 1080 8.32 -11.77 -1.02
CA MET A 1080 9.28 -12.79 -0.62
C MET A 1080 8.60 -13.99 0.05
N GLY A 1081 7.63 -13.74 0.93
CA GLY A 1081 6.96 -14.81 1.66
C GLY A 1081 6.14 -15.72 0.75
N LEU A 1082 5.55 -15.17 -0.32
CA LEU A 1082 4.90 -15.96 -1.37
C LEU A 1082 5.90 -16.85 -2.12
N VAL A 1083 7.07 -16.32 -2.51
CA VAL A 1083 8.08 -17.11 -3.23
C VAL A 1083 8.68 -18.20 -2.33
N VAL A 1084 9.03 -17.86 -1.09
CA VAL A 1084 9.58 -18.82 -0.09
C VAL A 1084 8.54 -19.88 0.24
N GLY A 1085 7.30 -19.46 0.50
CA GLY A 1085 6.19 -20.36 0.79
C GLY A 1085 5.91 -21.32 -0.36
N ALA A 1086 5.94 -20.83 -1.61
CA ALA A 1086 5.80 -21.67 -2.78
C ALA A 1086 6.97 -22.67 -2.94
N GLY A 1087 8.21 -22.26 -2.67
CA GLY A 1087 9.34 -23.20 -2.67
C GLY A 1087 9.16 -24.34 -1.66
N ILE A 1088 8.76 -24.01 -0.42
CA ILE A 1088 8.56 -24.99 0.65
C ILE A 1088 7.41 -25.95 0.33
N LEU A 1089 6.25 -25.42 -0.08
CA LEU A 1089 5.08 -26.24 -0.40
C LEU A 1089 5.33 -27.12 -1.64
N GLY A 1090 6.11 -26.63 -2.60
CA GLY A 1090 6.54 -27.41 -3.76
C GLY A 1090 7.39 -28.60 -3.40
N LEU A 1091 8.29 -28.41 -2.44
CA LEU A 1091 9.11 -29.47 -1.88
C LEU A 1091 8.28 -30.58 -1.25
N MET A 1092 7.28 -30.17 -0.47
CA MET A 1092 6.33 -31.08 0.17
C MET A 1092 5.51 -31.82 -0.90
N MET A 1093 5.08 -31.12 -1.95
CA MET A 1093 4.33 -31.75 -3.03
C MET A 1093 5.16 -32.77 -3.81
N ALA A 1094 6.42 -32.47 -4.11
CA ALA A 1094 7.33 -33.38 -4.82
C ALA A 1094 7.59 -34.67 -4.03
N SER A 1095 7.73 -34.55 -2.70
CA SER A 1095 8.03 -35.65 -1.79
C SER A 1095 6.80 -36.33 -1.17
N ALA A 1096 5.59 -35.95 -1.58
CA ALA A 1096 4.34 -36.46 -0.99
C ALA A 1096 4.02 -37.93 -1.34
N GLY A 1097 4.81 -38.59 -2.18
CA GLY A 1097 4.55 -39.97 -2.63
C GLY A 1097 3.68 -40.09 -3.88
N PHE A 1098 3.24 -38.97 -4.48
CA PHE A 1098 2.49 -38.97 -5.76
C PHE A 1098 3.39 -38.93 -6.99
N PHE A 1099 4.33 -37.97 -7.07
CA PHE A 1099 5.23 -37.85 -8.21
C PHE A 1099 6.28 -38.97 -8.25
N ARG A 1100 6.81 -39.35 -7.09
CA ARG A 1100 7.65 -40.53 -6.93
C ARG A 1100 7.13 -41.32 -5.73
N LEU A 1101 6.93 -42.62 -5.91
CA LEU A 1101 6.38 -43.49 -4.87
C LEU A 1101 7.29 -43.51 -3.63
N MET A 1102 6.71 -43.57 -2.44
CA MET A 1102 7.43 -43.58 -1.16
C MET A 1102 8.55 -44.62 -1.04
N PRO A 1103 8.38 -45.90 -1.44
CA PRO A 1103 9.46 -46.88 -1.36
C PRO A 1103 10.66 -46.54 -2.24
N ASP A 1104 10.44 -45.84 -3.35
CA ASP A 1104 11.44 -45.49 -4.37
C ASP A 1104 12.18 -44.18 -4.06
N LEU A 1105 11.82 -43.49 -2.96
CA LEU A 1105 12.48 -42.27 -2.52
C LEU A 1105 13.89 -42.55 -1.97
N PRO A 1106 14.87 -41.67 -2.24
CA PRO A 1106 16.19 -41.77 -1.65
C PRO A 1106 16.15 -41.80 -0.11
N LYS A 1107 16.85 -42.77 0.48
CA LYS A 1107 16.75 -43.09 1.93
C LYS A 1107 17.18 -41.93 2.83
N VAL A 1108 18.36 -41.35 2.61
CA VAL A 1108 19.05 -40.48 3.57
C VAL A 1108 18.29 -39.18 3.91
N PHE A 1109 17.59 -38.59 2.94
CA PHE A 1109 16.97 -37.26 3.10
C PHE A 1109 15.47 -37.24 2.82
N TRP A 1110 15.00 -37.93 1.77
CA TRP A 1110 13.60 -37.84 1.36
C TRP A 1110 12.69 -38.83 2.09
N ARG A 1111 13.13 -40.09 2.20
CA ARG A 1111 12.30 -41.17 2.76
C ARG A 1111 12.16 -41.13 4.27
N TYR A 1112 13.18 -40.69 5.01
CA TYR A 1112 13.11 -40.61 6.48
C TYR A 1112 12.72 -39.21 6.95
N PRO A 1113 13.58 -38.17 6.99
CA PRO A 1113 13.24 -36.94 7.72
C PRO A 1113 12.12 -36.12 7.07
N ILE A 1114 12.08 -36.02 5.73
CA ILE A 1114 11.09 -35.16 5.05
C ILE A 1114 9.71 -35.80 5.01
N SER A 1115 9.62 -37.10 4.70
CA SER A 1115 8.34 -37.81 4.63
C SER A 1115 7.53 -37.75 5.93
N TYR A 1116 8.19 -37.80 7.10
CA TYR A 1116 7.52 -37.71 8.42
C TYR A 1116 6.96 -36.31 8.71
N ILE A 1117 7.62 -35.26 8.23
CA ILE A 1117 7.20 -33.86 8.41
C ILE A 1117 6.17 -33.44 7.33
N ASN A 1118 6.13 -34.17 6.22
CA ASN A 1118 5.31 -33.83 5.07
C ASN A 1118 3.84 -34.20 5.30
N TYR A 1119 3.03 -33.19 5.64
CA TYR A 1119 1.59 -33.36 5.83
C TYR A 1119 0.86 -33.87 4.57
N MET A 1120 1.34 -33.54 3.37
CA MET A 1120 0.72 -33.99 2.12
C MET A 1120 0.86 -35.49 1.94
N ALA A 1121 2.00 -36.08 2.36
CA ALA A 1121 2.24 -37.51 2.28
C ALA A 1121 1.25 -38.28 3.17
N TRP A 1122 1.08 -37.85 4.42
CA TRP A 1122 0.13 -38.45 5.36
C TRP A 1122 -1.32 -38.25 4.93
N GLY A 1123 -1.67 -37.05 4.46
CA GLY A 1123 -3.01 -36.77 3.93
C GLY A 1123 -3.36 -37.63 2.71
N LEU A 1124 -2.40 -37.81 1.78
CA LEU A 1124 -2.58 -38.65 0.60
C LEU A 1124 -2.67 -40.14 0.95
N GLN A 1125 -1.83 -40.63 1.86
CA GLN A 1125 -1.89 -42.02 2.35
C GLN A 1125 -3.24 -42.32 3.02
N GLY A 1126 -3.75 -41.41 3.85
CA GLY A 1126 -5.07 -41.51 4.46
C GLY A 1126 -6.19 -41.53 3.42
N ALA A 1127 -6.10 -40.67 2.39
CA ALA A 1127 -7.05 -40.64 1.28
C ALA A 1127 -7.07 -41.96 0.49
N TYR A 1128 -5.91 -42.56 0.20
CA TYR A 1128 -5.84 -43.88 -0.45
C TYR A 1128 -6.50 -44.98 0.39
N LYS A 1129 -6.23 -45.04 1.70
CA LYS A 1129 -6.89 -46.00 2.59
C LYS A 1129 -8.40 -45.78 2.67
N ASN A 1130 -8.86 -44.54 2.58
CA ASN A 1130 -10.27 -44.22 2.63
C ASN A 1130 -11.03 -44.60 1.34
N ASP A 1131 -10.38 -44.52 0.18
CA ASP A 1131 -11.03 -44.79 -1.11
C ASP A 1131 -10.88 -46.24 -1.58
N LEU A 1132 -9.71 -46.87 -1.38
CA LEU A 1132 -9.40 -48.17 -2.00
C LEU A 1132 -9.78 -49.38 -1.12
N ILE A 1133 -9.75 -49.26 0.21
CA ILE A 1133 -10.08 -50.38 1.11
C ILE A 1133 -11.55 -50.75 0.94
N GLY A 1134 -11.84 -52.02 0.68
CA GLY A 1134 -13.19 -52.53 0.45
C GLY A 1134 -13.64 -52.56 -1.02
N LEU A 1135 -12.83 -52.06 -1.97
CA LEU A 1135 -13.09 -52.16 -3.41
C LEU A 1135 -12.19 -53.21 -4.09
N GLU A 1136 -12.72 -53.79 -5.16
CA GLU A 1136 -12.00 -54.69 -6.06
C GLU A 1136 -11.76 -53.98 -7.40
N PHE A 1137 -10.52 -54.04 -7.89
CA PHE A 1137 -10.11 -53.38 -9.12
C PHE A 1137 -9.67 -54.41 -10.15
N ASP A 1138 -9.91 -54.08 -11.42
CA ASP A 1138 -9.33 -54.83 -12.51
C ASP A 1138 -7.79 -54.70 -12.47
N PRO A 1139 -7.04 -55.75 -12.80
CA PRO A 1139 -5.60 -55.74 -12.72
C PRO A 1139 -5.02 -54.61 -13.58
N VAL A 1140 -4.03 -53.89 -13.03
CA VAL A 1140 -3.43 -52.66 -13.59
C VAL A 1140 -2.58 -52.92 -14.84
N MET A 1141 -2.36 -54.18 -15.26
CA MET A 1141 -1.59 -54.54 -16.46
C MET A 1141 -2.32 -55.59 -17.35
N PRO A 1142 -2.34 -55.43 -18.69
CA PRO A 1142 -2.96 -56.38 -19.58
C PRO A 1142 -2.05 -57.59 -19.78
N GLY A 1143 -2.47 -58.77 -19.35
CA GLY A 1143 -1.78 -60.04 -19.58
C GLY A 1143 -2.67 -61.23 -19.22
N GLU A 1144 -2.67 -62.26 -20.08
CA GLU A 1144 -3.59 -63.41 -20.03
C GLU A 1144 -3.53 -64.25 -18.75
N GLN A 1145 -2.57 -64.02 -17.85
CA GLN A 1145 -2.42 -64.79 -16.60
C GLN A 1145 -2.92 -64.10 -15.32
N MET A 1146 -3.44 -62.88 -15.37
CA MET A 1146 -4.11 -62.24 -14.22
C MET A 1146 -5.55 -61.85 -14.57
N LYS A 1147 -6.50 -62.79 -14.47
CA LYS A 1147 -7.95 -62.50 -14.50
C LYS A 1147 -8.56 -62.27 -13.12
N LYS A 1148 -7.76 -62.30 -12.04
CA LYS A 1148 -8.24 -62.08 -10.68
C LYS A 1148 -8.26 -60.58 -10.37
N LYS A 1149 -9.43 -60.06 -10.00
CA LYS A 1149 -9.55 -58.68 -9.48
C LYS A 1149 -8.67 -58.55 -8.23
N MET A 1150 -7.84 -57.52 -8.18
CA MET A 1150 -7.01 -57.23 -7.02
C MET A 1150 -7.83 -56.47 -5.98
N LYS A 1151 -7.71 -56.88 -4.72
CA LYS A 1151 -8.29 -56.12 -3.61
C LYS A 1151 -7.53 -54.81 -3.43
N GLY A 1152 -8.22 -53.72 -3.11
CA GLY A 1152 -7.57 -52.43 -2.86
C GLY A 1152 -6.50 -52.47 -1.77
N GLU A 1153 -6.62 -53.38 -0.79
CA GLU A 1153 -5.61 -53.63 0.24
C GLU A 1153 -4.29 -54.17 -0.35
N GLU A 1154 -4.38 -55.10 -1.31
CA GLU A 1154 -3.20 -55.61 -2.01
C GLU A 1154 -2.56 -54.50 -2.85
N ILE A 1155 -3.35 -53.62 -3.47
CA ILE A 1155 -2.84 -52.48 -4.25
C ILE A 1155 -2.11 -51.46 -3.36
N ILE A 1156 -2.66 -51.13 -2.19
CA ILE A 1156 -2.02 -50.21 -1.24
C ILE A 1156 -0.65 -50.74 -0.79
N SER A 1157 -0.56 -52.04 -0.50
CA SER A 1157 0.66 -52.65 0.03
C SER A 1157 1.70 -52.98 -1.05
N SER A 1158 1.28 -53.54 -2.18
CA SER A 1158 2.16 -54.02 -3.25
C SER A 1158 2.52 -52.97 -4.31
N VAL A 1159 1.58 -52.07 -4.66
CA VAL A 1159 1.76 -51.07 -5.74
C VAL A 1159 2.16 -49.71 -5.17
N LEU A 1160 1.46 -49.23 -4.14
CA LEU A 1160 1.72 -47.90 -3.55
C LEU A 1160 2.79 -47.94 -2.44
N GLY A 1161 3.07 -49.12 -1.86
CA GLY A 1161 4.10 -49.32 -0.84
C GLY A 1161 3.76 -48.73 0.54
N PHE A 1162 2.47 -48.51 0.85
CA PHE A 1162 2.04 -48.00 2.14
C PHE A 1162 1.71 -49.14 3.12
N SER A 1163 2.04 -48.94 4.41
CA SER A 1163 1.71 -49.91 5.45
C SER A 1163 0.24 -49.82 5.85
N ILE A 1164 -0.45 -50.96 5.81
CA ILE A 1164 -1.87 -51.11 6.20
C ILE A 1164 -2.00 -51.32 7.72
N LYS A 1165 -0.90 -51.55 8.44
CA LYS A 1165 -0.89 -51.90 9.88
C LYS A 1165 -1.55 -50.85 10.78
N HIS A 1166 -1.60 -49.59 10.36
CA HIS A 1166 -2.23 -48.51 11.11
C HIS A 1166 -3.42 -47.91 10.36
N SER A 1167 -4.44 -47.51 11.12
CA SER A 1167 -5.72 -47.02 10.60
C SER A 1167 -5.60 -45.67 9.88
N LYS A 1168 -6.51 -45.39 8.95
CA LYS A 1168 -6.63 -44.08 8.27
C LYS A 1168 -6.82 -42.90 9.25
N TRP A 1169 -7.37 -43.16 10.44
CA TRP A 1169 -7.51 -42.15 11.48
C TRP A 1169 -6.18 -41.79 12.17
N CYS A 1170 -5.22 -42.72 12.21
CA CYS A 1170 -3.88 -42.43 12.70
C CYS A 1170 -3.17 -41.44 11.75
N ASP A 1171 -3.32 -41.63 10.43
CA ASP A 1171 -2.74 -40.73 9.42
C ASP A 1171 -3.29 -39.31 9.58
N LEU A 1172 -4.61 -39.17 9.77
CA LEU A 1172 -5.25 -37.88 10.05
C LEU A 1172 -4.76 -37.27 11.38
N GLY A 1173 -4.57 -38.10 12.42
CA GLY A 1173 -4.01 -37.67 13.70
C GLY A 1173 -2.61 -37.05 13.55
N VAL A 1174 -1.77 -37.59 12.68
CA VAL A 1174 -0.44 -37.02 12.36
C VAL A 1174 -0.57 -35.67 11.66
N VAL A 1175 -1.48 -35.52 10.70
CA VAL A 1175 -1.72 -34.22 10.02
C VAL A 1175 -2.16 -33.16 11.02
N ILE A 1176 -3.05 -33.50 11.96
CA ILE A 1176 -3.49 -32.59 13.04
C ILE A 1176 -2.33 -32.29 14.01
N ALA A 1177 -1.46 -33.25 14.31
CA ALA A 1177 -0.28 -33.01 15.13
C ALA A 1177 0.69 -32.02 14.45
N ILE A 1178 0.90 -32.15 13.13
CA ILE A 1178 1.71 -31.21 12.34
C ILE A 1178 1.08 -29.81 12.38
N LEU A 1179 -0.24 -29.68 12.22
CA LEU A 1179 -0.96 -28.41 12.37
C LEU A 1179 -0.67 -27.73 13.71
N ILE A 1180 -0.84 -28.47 14.81
CA ILE A 1180 -0.60 -27.95 16.16
C ILE A 1180 0.87 -27.55 16.32
N SER A 1181 1.80 -28.34 15.77
CA SER A 1181 3.24 -28.04 15.83
C SER A 1181 3.59 -26.72 15.15
N TYR A 1182 3.04 -26.41 13.96
CA TYR A 1182 3.28 -25.14 13.29
C TYR A 1182 2.70 -23.95 14.06
N ARG A 1183 1.51 -24.11 14.65
CA ARG A 1183 0.88 -23.06 15.48
C ARG A 1183 1.66 -22.80 16.76
N LEU A 1184 2.19 -23.86 17.39
CA LEU A 1184 3.08 -23.74 18.56
C LEU A 1184 4.42 -23.10 18.19
N LEU A 1185 5.01 -23.49 17.06
CA LEU A 1185 6.24 -22.90 16.54
C LEU A 1185 6.06 -21.39 16.27
N PHE A 1186 4.95 -21.02 15.62
CA PHE A 1186 4.59 -19.62 15.39
C PHE A 1186 4.48 -18.84 16.71
N TYR A 1187 3.79 -19.39 17.72
CA TYR A 1187 3.72 -18.82 19.06
C TYR A 1187 5.11 -18.64 19.70
N ILE A 1188 5.97 -19.66 19.62
CA ILE A 1188 7.32 -19.63 20.18
C ILE A 1188 8.15 -18.55 19.50
N ILE A 1189 8.14 -18.46 18.17
CA ILE A 1189 8.90 -17.47 17.41
C ILE A 1189 8.47 -16.05 17.78
N LEU A 1190 7.16 -15.77 17.82
CA LEU A 1190 6.67 -14.45 18.22
C LEU A 1190 7.05 -14.10 19.65
N LYS A 1191 6.99 -15.07 20.57
CA LYS A 1191 7.38 -14.88 21.98
C LYS A 1191 8.90 -14.70 22.14
N LEU A 1192 9.70 -15.36 21.30
CA LEU A 1192 11.15 -15.16 21.23
C LEU A 1192 11.48 -13.78 20.67
N LYS A 1193 10.82 -13.35 19.57
CA LYS A 1193 10.96 -12.00 19.01
C LYS A 1193 10.63 -10.94 20.07
N GLU A 1194 9.58 -11.17 20.87
CA GLU A 1194 9.18 -10.30 21.99
C GLU A 1194 10.25 -10.22 23.10
N LYS A 1195 10.87 -11.34 23.48
CA LYS A 1195 11.93 -11.37 24.52
C LYS A 1195 13.29 -10.89 24.03
N ALA A 1196 13.63 -11.17 22.77
CA ALA A 1196 14.94 -10.90 22.19
C ALA A 1196 15.12 -9.44 21.79
N LEU A 1197 14.08 -8.79 21.26
CA LEU A 1197 14.17 -7.41 20.75
C LEU A 1197 14.67 -6.39 21.81
N PRO A 1198 14.21 -6.42 23.07
CA PRO A 1198 14.77 -5.55 24.12
C PRO A 1198 16.22 -5.87 24.42
N ILE A 1199 16.59 -7.16 24.51
CA ILE A 1199 17.94 -7.62 24.84
C ILE A 1199 18.93 -7.23 23.76
N LEU A 1200 18.59 -7.47 22.49
CA LEU A 1200 19.40 -7.08 21.33
C LEU A 1200 19.58 -5.58 21.26
N HIS A 1201 18.52 -4.81 21.52
CA HIS A 1201 18.62 -3.35 21.60
C HIS A 1201 19.54 -2.91 22.75
N THR A 1202 19.53 -3.60 23.89
CA THR A 1202 20.39 -3.32 25.05
C THR A 1202 21.86 -3.67 24.77
N LEU A 1203 22.12 -4.80 24.11
CA LEU A 1203 23.47 -5.23 23.72
C LEU A 1203 24.06 -4.35 22.63
N TYR A 1204 23.28 -4.00 21.60
CA TYR A 1204 23.69 -3.11 20.52
C TYR A 1204 23.99 -1.69 21.04
N THR A 1205 23.16 -1.18 21.95
CA THR A 1205 23.43 0.11 22.60
C THR A 1205 24.70 0.06 23.45
N GLN A 1206 24.93 -1.01 24.21
CA GLN A 1206 26.16 -1.18 25.01
C GLN A 1206 27.42 -1.25 24.15
N THR A 1207 27.41 -2.05 23.07
CA THR A 1207 28.56 -2.14 22.13
C THR A 1207 28.80 -0.81 21.41
N THR A 1208 27.74 -0.14 20.96
CA THR A 1208 27.86 1.17 20.30
C THR A 1208 28.40 2.23 21.26
N LEU A 1209 27.97 2.23 22.53
CA LEU A 1209 28.49 3.11 23.59
C LEU A 1209 29.97 2.86 23.88
N GLN A 1210 30.39 1.59 23.98
CA GLN A 1210 31.81 1.23 24.17
C GLN A 1210 32.69 1.64 22.99
N HIS A 1211 32.15 1.61 21.77
CA HIS A 1211 32.86 2.12 20.58
C HIS A 1211 32.92 3.65 20.53
N LEU A 1212 31.90 4.35 21.03
CA LEU A 1212 31.87 5.81 21.08
C LEU A 1212 32.76 6.38 22.18
N SER A 1213 32.84 5.75 23.36
CA SER A 1213 33.70 6.19 24.47
C SER A 1213 35.20 6.05 24.19
N LYS A 1214 35.58 5.19 23.24
CA LYS A 1214 36.97 5.00 22.80
C LYS A 1214 37.44 6.05 21.77
N ARG A 1215 36.57 6.95 21.28
CA ARG A 1215 36.97 8.02 20.35
C ARG A 1215 37.61 9.20 21.10
N PRO A 1216 38.73 9.78 20.60
CA PRO A 1216 39.47 10.83 21.30
C PRO A 1216 38.68 12.14 21.51
N SER A 1217 37.66 12.43 20.70
CA SER A 1217 36.78 13.61 20.84
C SER A 1217 35.86 13.59 22.07
N PHE A 1218 35.84 12.49 22.84
CA PHE A 1218 35.04 12.34 24.06
C PHE A 1218 35.84 12.44 25.37
N ARG A 1219 37.16 12.69 25.32
CA ARG A 1219 37.92 12.95 26.55
C ARG A 1219 37.56 14.33 27.08
N ILE A 1220 36.76 14.33 28.14
CA ILE A 1220 36.55 15.46 29.05
C ILE A 1220 37.93 16.00 29.41
N THR A 1221 38.24 17.22 28.96
CA THR A 1221 39.40 17.96 29.44
C THR A 1221 39.28 18.13 30.96
N PRO A 1222 40.32 17.80 31.74
CA PRO A 1222 40.25 17.96 33.20
C PRO A 1222 40.03 19.44 33.55
N PRO A 1223 39.29 19.74 34.62
CA PRO A 1223 39.00 21.11 35.02
C PRO A 1223 40.29 21.82 35.43
N PHE A 1224 40.56 22.97 34.82
CA PHE A 1224 41.56 23.91 35.34
C PHE A 1224 41.16 24.34 36.76
N PRO A 1225 42.08 24.33 37.74
CA PRO A 1225 41.77 24.73 39.10
C PRO A 1225 41.72 26.27 39.19
N SER A 1226 40.52 26.85 39.17
CA SER A 1226 40.33 28.28 39.40
C SER A 1226 40.36 28.58 40.91
N LYS A 1227 41.55 28.84 41.45
CA LYS A 1227 41.71 29.64 42.68
C LYS A 1227 41.98 31.09 42.26
N ARG A 1228 41.04 32.01 42.54
CA ARG A 1228 41.25 33.28 43.27
C ARG A 1228 40.30 34.44 42.85
N TYR A 1229 39.88 35.14 43.90
CA TYR A 1229 39.39 36.52 44.05
C TYR A 1229 37.95 36.89 43.68
N ASN A 1230 37.15 37.01 44.75
CA ASN A 1230 36.19 38.09 44.93
C ASN A 1230 36.94 39.44 44.98
N HIS A 1231 36.43 40.47 44.29
CA HIS A 1231 36.14 41.75 44.91
C HIS A 1231 35.14 42.57 44.09
N ILE A 1232 34.20 43.14 44.84
CA ILE A 1232 33.21 44.15 44.47
C ILE A 1232 33.91 45.40 43.93
N HIS A 1233 33.41 46.00 42.84
CA HIS A 1233 33.17 47.45 42.75
C HIS A 1233 32.25 47.81 41.58
N SER A 1234 31.34 48.74 41.89
CA SER A 1234 30.33 49.35 41.04
C SER A 1234 30.86 50.55 40.26
N LEU A 1235 30.25 50.77 39.09
CA LEU A 1235 29.98 52.06 38.43
C LEU A 1235 31.15 52.90 37.89
N SER A 1236 30.92 53.25 36.63
CA SER A 1236 31.12 54.57 35.99
C SER A 1236 32.32 54.76 35.06
N SER A 1237 31.91 55.18 33.85
CA SER A 1237 32.49 56.23 33.00
C SER A 1237 33.83 56.01 32.30
N GLN A 1238 33.76 56.24 30.99
CA GLN A 1238 34.78 56.86 30.13
C GLN A 1238 36.01 55.96 29.87
N GLN A 1239 36.58 55.84 28.67
CA GLN A 1239 36.63 56.70 27.50
C GLN A 1239 37.23 55.86 26.35
N HIS A 1240 37.04 56.38 25.14
CA HIS A 1240 37.72 56.04 23.88
C HIS A 1240 39.12 55.41 23.97
N LEU A 1241 39.37 54.44 23.08
CA LEU A 1241 40.49 54.36 22.12
C LEU A 1241 40.41 52.96 21.48
N ASP A 1242 39.81 52.86 20.30
CA ASP A 1242 40.53 52.77 19.02
C ASP A 1242 41.57 51.64 18.97
N SER A 1243 41.14 50.47 18.49
CA SER A 1243 41.68 49.75 17.32
C SER A 1243 43.18 49.33 17.30
N PRO A 1244 43.70 48.60 16.30
CA PRO A 1244 43.05 47.77 15.28
C PRO A 1244 43.71 46.36 15.11
N LEU A 1245 43.09 45.56 14.23
CA LEU A 1245 43.62 44.38 13.50
C LEU A 1245 43.81 43.11 14.36
N HIS A 1246 43.06 42.03 14.12
CA HIS A 1246 42.84 41.37 12.82
C HIS A 1246 41.53 40.59 12.77
#